data_AF-A0A0W1AIJ5-F1
#
_entry.id   AF-A0A0W1AIJ5-F1
#
_cell.length_a   1.000
_cell.length_b   1.000
_cell.length_c   1.000
_cell.angle_alpha   90.00
_cell.angle_beta   90.00
_cell.angle_gamma   90.00
#
_symmetry.space_group_name_H-M   'P 1'
#
loop_
_entity.id
_entity.type
_entity.pdbx_description
1 polymer ?
#
loop_
_entity_poly.entity_id
_entity_poly.type
_entity_poly.pdbx_seq_one_letter_code
_entity_poly.pdbx_strand_id
1 'polypeptide(L)'
;MQLIAPALLVNALDHFELRELLIEDLTLAPAEDTNSYAKWIMAFWLGSSITRNALLASFNKETLAVCPYLDWGYFCVLTIDRHLSLLQKDSQAYRILHRISASFFLHFNEHYTCLQQAPKVLFYPLIHGVGALSVIPDCSVEEKKIVMSAKILCVELLSQLMRWTQITPFMNPVTSTPLFTPRPFSIKHNRFNLKQHITELLTSSCMPLHPFSPQSFEIERVAMPTLSIYKFLLSGHDGVILEGLRIRQRQKHSDTTVLALVGQLQLEHGYIHQIQHTLPEFFNAEVVLINHRNFSLHASKRADTLGDIVLDVIAFAKHEVSRKKSLVLYGMCGGAGPMLFVAEHLMKHQIPFKIILDRFAESYSSFYDYKTINRRNHLVKQIRNEVSLCHFQHSPFLWLLLDVMAYWFVLLALCIVRIPSRFDSIVQQIPECDLLILQAKGPKTLQSPLCKSSDSRKCSSKLRAVFVDMMVHPEHELRNTVKDQRNQKKLVLKTLKRDALMLISCVTYDPGLECLFKRFRDFFDACLQCIANEKLTLTTSVETARPLDIHCLPLTFLGTRNHLPVSQFIYGFYAKPSMPSAHSINLLDSSVIESLIKRVEAHYCDKESEYSKQFSSFLNAFITRIKNNASFIGNLADRLAITSQHNLVCIIQELKDGAQPIRQIESESNFNQLSNQPG
;
A
#
# COMPACT_ATOMS: atom_id res chain seq x y z
N MET A 1 -2.52 30.60 -31.92
CA MET A 1 -2.77 29.15 -32.02
C MET A 1 -3.03 28.65 -30.61
N GLN A 2 -4.10 27.89 -30.38
CA GLN A 2 -4.45 27.38 -29.04
C GLN A 2 -3.72 26.07 -28.76
N LEU A 3 -3.38 25.78 -27.49
CA LEU A 3 -2.75 24.52 -27.10
C LEU A 3 -3.74 23.35 -27.05
N ILE A 4 -4.96 23.61 -26.56
CA ILE A 4 -6.06 22.65 -26.39
C ILE A 4 -7.38 23.33 -26.77
N ALA A 5 -8.38 22.53 -27.18
CA ALA A 5 -9.76 23.01 -27.36
C ALA A 5 -10.32 23.65 -26.06
N PRO A 6 -10.83 24.90 -26.11
CA PRO A 6 -11.37 25.61 -24.94
C PRO A 6 -12.44 24.85 -24.16
N ALA A 7 -13.36 24.17 -24.86
CA ALA A 7 -14.43 23.41 -24.23
C ALA A 7 -13.89 22.23 -23.40
N LEU A 8 -12.86 21.54 -23.89
CA LEU A 8 -12.22 20.46 -23.15
C LEU A 8 -11.53 20.98 -21.88
N LEU A 9 -10.85 22.12 -21.98
CA LEU A 9 -10.16 22.74 -20.85
C LEU A 9 -11.12 23.18 -19.75
N VAL A 10 -12.25 23.81 -20.10
CA VAL A 10 -13.27 24.21 -19.11
C VAL A 10 -13.92 22.97 -18.49
N ASN A 11 -14.30 21.98 -19.29
CA ASN A 11 -14.90 20.74 -18.78
C ASN A 11 -13.97 19.98 -17.81
N ALA A 12 -12.65 20.05 -18.04
CA ALA A 12 -11.64 19.47 -17.16
C ALA A 12 -11.54 20.18 -15.80
N LEU A 13 -11.98 21.45 -15.67
CA LEU A 13 -12.04 22.13 -14.37
C LEU A 13 -13.24 21.63 -13.53
N ASP A 14 -14.31 21.21 -14.20
CA ASP A 14 -15.55 20.73 -13.56
C ASP A 14 -15.56 19.23 -13.24
N HIS A 15 -14.80 18.43 -14.01
CA HIS A 15 -14.81 16.97 -13.98
C HIS A 15 -13.39 16.40 -13.86
N PHE A 16 -13.07 15.83 -12.71
CA PHE A 16 -11.73 15.30 -12.44
C PHE A 16 -11.32 14.15 -13.37
N GLU A 17 -12.26 13.34 -13.86
CA GLU A 17 -11.96 12.28 -14.84
C GLU A 17 -11.46 12.86 -16.17
N LEU A 18 -12.09 13.94 -16.64
CA LEU A 18 -11.63 14.65 -17.84
C LEU A 18 -10.31 15.37 -17.58
N ARG A 19 -10.12 15.93 -16.37
CA ARG A 19 -8.84 16.53 -15.94
C ARG A 19 -7.71 15.52 -15.95
N GLU A 20 -7.96 14.31 -15.47
CA GLU A 20 -6.99 13.21 -15.46
C GLU A 20 -6.54 12.85 -16.87
N LEU A 21 -7.50 12.62 -17.79
CA LEU A 21 -7.20 12.32 -19.20
C LEU A 21 -6.41 13.45 -19.85
N LEU A 22 -6.83 14.70 -19.63
CA LEU A 22 -6.15 15.86 -20.17
C LEU A 22 -4.72 16.01 -19.64
N ILE A 23 -4.52 15.79 -18.34
CA ILE A 23 -3.20 15.78 -17.71
C ILE A 23 -2.34 14.69 -18.33
N GLU A 24 -2.87 13.47 -18.49
CA GLU A 24 -2.13 12.37 -19.11
C GLU A 24 -1.66 12.76 -20.52
N ASP A 25 -2.56 13.26 -21.37
CA ASP A 25 -2.23 13.71 -22.74
C ASP A 25 -1.16 14.82 -22.76
N LEU A 26 -1.30 15.83 -21.89
CA LEU A 26 -0.35 16.94 -21.81
C LEU A 26 1.02 16.51 -21.29
N THR A 27 1.05 15.58 -20.34
CA THR A 27 2.29 15.10 -19.72
C THR A 27 3.08 14.16 -20.62
N LEU A 28 2.41 13.50 -21.57
CA LEU A 28 3.00 12.58 -22.56
C LEU A 28 3.50 13.28 -23.83
N ALA A 29 3.26 14.59 -23.99
CA ALA A 29 3.78 15.34 -25.13
C ALA A 29 5.33 15.24 -25.20
N PRO A 30 5.91 14.78 -26.33
CA PRO A 30 7.34 14.59 -26.47
C PRO A 30 8.08 15.93 -26.36
N ALA A 31 9.23 15.98 -25.69
CA ALA A 31 9.96 17.23 -25.47
C ALA A 31 10.32 17.99 -26.76
N GLU A 32 10.38 17.28 -27.90
CA GLU A 32 10.67 17.79 -29.24
C GLU A 32 9.47 18.51 -29.90
N ASP A 33 8.24 18.34 -29.39
CA ASP A 33 7.08 19.11 -29.86
C ASP A 33 7.24 20.60 -29.49
N THR A 34 6.98 21.46 -30.48
CA THR A 34 7.19 22.92 -30.44
C THR A 34 6.50 23.58 -29.25
N ASN A 35 5.41 22.99 -28.76
CA ASN A 35 4.62 23.52 -27.66
C ASN A 35 4.71 22.69 -26.35
N SER A 36 5.62 21.73 -26.27
CA SER A 36 5.69 20.81 -25.13
C SER A 36 5.97 21.50 -23.81
N TYR A 37 6.81 22.53 -23.80
CA TYR A 37 7.06 23.32 -22.60
C TYR A 37 5.76 23.92 -22.03
N ALA A 38 4.95 24.55 -22.88
CA ALA A 38 3.69 25.17 -22.47
C ALA A 38 2.63 24.12 -22.07
N LYS A 39 2.57 22.98 -22.77
CA LYS A 39 1.70 21.85 -22.41
C LYS A 39 2.04 21.30 -21.03
N TRP A 40 3.33 21.17 -20.71
CA TRP A 40 3.80 20.68 -19.42
C TRP A 40 3.49 21.67 -18.28
N ILE A 41 3.57 22.97 -18.54
CA ILE A 41 3.18 24.00 -17.56
C ILE A 41 1.68 24.00 -17.30
N MET A 42 0.86 23.83 -18.34
CA MET A 42 -0.58 23.68 -18.17
C MET A 42 -0.92 22.44 -17.34
N ALA A 43 -0.30 21.30 -17.63
CA ALA A 43 -0.44 20.11 -16.80
C ALA A 43 0.03 20.34 -15.36
N PHE A 44 1.13 21.08 -15.14
CA PHE A 44 1.59 21.45 -13.80
C PHE A 44 0.54 22.24 -13.03
N TRP A 45 -0.04 23.29 -13.63
CA TRP A 45 -1.10 24.10 -12.99
C TRP A 45 -2.43 23.35 -12.86
N LEU A 46 -2.73 22.42 -13.76
CA LEU A 46 -3.85 21.48 -13.59
C LEU A 46 -3.58 20.44 -12.50
N GLY A 47 -2.43 20.44 -11.83
CA GLY A 47 -2.16 19.58 -10.66
C GLY A 47 -1.61 18.19 -11.02
N SER A 48 -0.95 18.04 -12.17
CA SER A 48 -0.24 16.83 -12.58
C SER A 48 0.96 16.47 -11.67
N SER A 49 1.64 15.37 -11.99
CA SER A 49 2.92 14.97 -11.37
C SER A 49 4.13 15.73 -11.91
N ILE A 50 3.99 16.60 -12.93
CA ILE A 50 5.11 17.39 -13.43
C ILE A 50 5.60 18.26 -12.30
N THR A 51 6.87 18.09 -11.94
CA THR A 51 7.49 18.91 -10.90
C THR A 51 8.24 20.08 -11.52
N ARG A 52 8.49 21.11 -10.73
CA ARG A 52 9.41 22.20 -11.10
C ARG A 52 10.77 21.66 -11.56
N ASN A 53 11.26 20.62 -10.89
CA ASN A 53 12.53 20.01 -11.24
C ASN A 53 12.46 19.24 -12.57
N ALA A 54 11.34 18.59 -12.88
CA ALA A 54 11.13 17.98 -14.19
C ALA A 54 11.10 19.01 -15.34
N LEU A 55 10.49 20.18 -15.08
CA LEU A 55 10.52 21.32 -16.02
C LEU A 55 11.95 21.86 -16.19
N LEU A 56 12.69 22.05 -15.09
CA LEU A 56 14.09 22.48 -15.12
C LEU A 56 15.00 21.47 -15.85
N ALA A 57 14.78 20.17 -15.67
CA ALA A 57 15.58 19.13 -16.33
C ALA A 57 15.35 19.10 -17.85
N SER A 58 14.10 19.28 -18.29
CA SER A 58 13.72 19.15 -19.71
C SER A 58 13.81 20.47 -20.49
N PHE A 59 13.62 21.61 -19.81
CA PHE A 59 13.52 22.96 -20.38
C PHE A 59 14.27 23.97 -19.51
N ASN A 60 15.54 23.68 -19.21
CA ASN A 60 16.32 24.40 -18.18
C ASN A 60 16.36 25.92 -18.41
N LYS A 61 16.71 26.34 -19.64
CA LYS A 61 16.88 27.76 -19.97
C LYS A 61 15.57 28.51 -19.87
N GLU A 62 14.50 27.92 -20.38
CA GLU A 62 13.15 28.47 -20.39
C GLU A 62 12.59 28.55 -18.97
N THR A 63 12.79 27.51 -18.17
CA THR A 63 12.20 27.36 -16.82
C THR A 63 12.87 28.28 -15.80
N LEU A 64 14.19 28.40 -15.81
CA LEU A 64 14.92 29.25 -14.85
C LEU A 64 14.44 30.71 -14.89
N ALA A 65 14.14 31.24 -16.07
CA ALA A 65 13.70 32.62 -16.24
C ALA A 65 12.30 32.90 -15.65
N VAL A 66 11.47 31.86 -15.50
CA VAL A 66 10.05 32.01 -15.14
C VAL A 66 9.62 31.22 -13.90
N CYS A 67 10.54 30.50 -13.25
CA CYS A 67 10.28 29.67 -12.05
C CYS A 67 9.32 30.31 -11.03
N PRO A 68 9.52 31.58 -10.60
CA PRO A 68 8.61 32.19 -9.62
C PRO A 68 7.16 32.31 -10.11
N TYR A 69 6.97 32.61 -11.40
CA TYR A 69 5.64 32.69 -12.02
C TYR A 69 4.95 31.32 -12.06
N LEU A 70 5.71 30.25 -12.29
CA LEU A 70 5.17 28.89 -12.23
C LEU A 70 4.62 28.59 -10.83
N ASP A 71 5.42 28.86 -9.80
CA ASP A 71 5.06 28.61 -8.40
C ASP A 71 3.85 29.46 -7.98
N TRP A 72 3.82 30.76 -8.29
CA TRP A 72 2.67 31.63 -7.99
C TRP A 72 1.39 31.23 -8.71
N GLY A 73 1.48 30.84 -9.99
CA GLY A 73 0.34 30.33 -10.75
C GLY A 73 -0.25 29.08 -10.13
N TYR A 74 0.63 28.13 -9.77
CA TYR A 74 0.23 26.91 -9.07
C TYR A 74 -0.47 27.22 -7.75
N PHE A 75 0.10 28.07 -6.90
CA PHE A 75 -0.49 28.39 -5.60
C PHE A 75 -1.82 29.16 -5.72
N CYS A 76 -1.97 30.03 -6.72
CA CYS A 76 -3.25 30.72 -6.95
C CYS A 76 -4.34 29.74 -7.40
N VAL A 77 -4.04 28.85 -8.36
CA VAL A 77 -4.99 27.83 -8.81
C VAL A 77 -5.33 26.88 -7.67
N LEU A 78 -4.33 26.40 -6.92
CA LEU A 78 -4.53 25.57 -5.74
C LEU A 78 -5.43 26.25 -4.70
N THR A 79 -5.23 27.54 -4.46
CA THR A 79 -6.09 28.30 -3.55
C THR A 79 -7.53 28.33 -4.06
N ILE A 80 -7.75 28.60 -5.35
CA ILE A 80 -9.09 28.62 -5.92
C ILE A 80 -9.75 27.23 -5.83
N ASP A 81 -9.08 26.16 -6.24
CA ASP A 81 -9.58 24.79 -6.19
C ASP A 81 -10.00 24.39 -4.76
N ARG A 82 -9.19 24.74 -3.76
CA ARG A 82 -9.52 24.49 -2.34
C ARG A 82 -10.78 25.21 -1.90
N HIS A 83 -10.99 26.46 -2.31
CA HIS A 83 -12.17 27.21 -1.91
C HIS A 83 -13.42 26.79 -2.70
N LEU A 84 -13.27 26.40 -3.97
CA LEU A 84 -14.35 25.80 -4.75
C LEU A 84 -14.88 24.52 -4.09
N SER A 85 -14.00 23.70 -3.52
CA SER A 85 -14.39 22.46 -2.82
C SER A 85 -15.27 22.67 -1.58
N LEU A 86 -15.34 23.91 -1.07
CA LEU A 86 -16.15 24.28 0.11
C LEU A 86 -17.54 24.80 -0.26
N LEU A 87 -17.79 25.03 -1.56
CA LEU A 87 -18.98 25.68 -2.06
C LEU A 87 -19.84 24.69 -2.85
N GLN A 88 -21.15 24.91 -2.83
CA GLN A 88 -22.07 24.14 -3.67
C GLN A 88 -21.93 24.61 -5.13
N LYS A 89 -21.94 23.67 -6.09
CA LYS A 89 -21.68 23.95 -7.51
C LYS A 89 -22.66 24.97 -8.12
N ASP A 90 -23.89 24.98 -7.63
CA ASP A 90 -24.97 25.86 -8.08
C ASP A 90 -24.86 27.28 -7.51
N SER A 91 -24.05 27.49 -6.48
CA SER A 91 -23.93 28.76 -5.77
C SER A 91 -23.19 29.84 -6.57
N GLN A 92 -23.56 31.11 -6.34
CA GLN A 92 -22.94 32.24 -7.04
C GLN A 92 -21.45 32.37 -6.71
N ALA A 93 -21.07 32.13 -5.45
CA ALA A 93 -19.69 32.12 -5.01
C ALA A 93 -18.85 31.09 -5.79
N TYR A 94 -19.39 29.88 -5.98
CA TYR A 94 -18.74 28.84 -6.77
C TYR A 94 -18.55 29.30 -8.22
N ARG A 95 -19.63 29.78 -8.86
CA ARG A 95 -19.59 30.22 -10.27
C ARG A 95 -18.56 31.34 -10.52
N ILE A 96 -18.43 32.29 -9.58
CA ILE A 96 -17.47 33.38 -9.70
C ILE A 96 -16.05 32.85 -9.61
N LEU A 97 -15.72 32.06 -8.58
CA LEU A 97 -14.38 31.48 -8.43
C LEU A 97 -14.02 30.55 -9.60
N HIS A 98 -14.98 29.76 -10.08
CA HIS A 98 -14.82 28.89 -11.22
C HIS A 98 -14.52 29.71 -12.50
N ARG A 99 -15.29 30.79 -12.74
CA ARG A 99 -15.06 31.69 -13.88
C ARG A 99 -13.67 32.32 -13.84
N ILE A 100 -13.17 32.69 -12.66
CA ILE A 100 -11.81 33.23 -12.50
C ILE A 100 -10.77 32.19 -12.90
N SER A 101 -10.89 30.95 -12.41
CA SER A 101 -9.99 29.84 -12.78
C SER A 101 -10.05 29.56 -14.28
N ALA A 102 -11.26 29.40 -14.84
CA ALA A 102 -11.47 29.16 -16.27
C ALA A 102 -10.89 30.27 -17.14
N SER A 103 -11.07 31.54 -16.75
CA SER A 103 -10.51 32.68 -17.49
C SER A 103 -8.99 32.67 -17.50
N PHE A 104 -8.35 32.28 -16.39
CA PHE A 104 -6.90 32.13 -16.31
C PHE A 104 -6.38 31.04 -17.25
N PHE A 105 -6.97 29.84 -17.19
CA PHE A 105 -6.57 28.72 -18.04
C PHE A 105 -6.82 28.98 -19.53
N LEU A 106 -7.96 29.57 -19.89
CA LEU A 106 -8.25 29.95 -21.28
C LEU A 106 -7.29 31.01 -21.80
N HIS A 107 -6.97 32.02 -20.98
CA HIS A 107 -6.00 33.04 -21.35
C HIS A 107 -4.60 32.46 -21.53
N PHE A 108 -4.15 31.54 -20.66
CA PHE A 108 -2.89 30.82 -20.87
C PHE A 108 -2.91 30.00 -22.16
N ASN A 109 -4.01 29.29 -22.44
CA ASN A 109 -4.16 28.47 -23.65
C ASN A 109 -3.99 29.26 -24.95
N GLU A 110 -4.37 30.54 -24.96
CA GLU A 110 -4.27 31.45 -26.12
C GLU A 110 -2.96 32.23 -26.18
N HIS A 111 -2.39 32.54 -25.01
CA HIS A 111 -1.26 33.47 -24.86
C HIS A 111 -0.03 32.82 -24.22
N TYR A 112 0.13 31.51 -24.28
CA TYR A 112 1.22 30.77 -23.61
C TYR A 112 2.63 31.30 -23.96
N THR A 113 2.83 31.86 -25.15
CA THR A 113 4.10 32.49 -25.55
C THR A 113 4.47 33.70 -24.68
N CYS A 114 3.49 34.36 -24.07
CA CYS A 114 3.71 35.46 -23.13
C CYS A 114 4.45 35.02 -21.87
N LEU A 115 4.50 33.72 -21.54
CA LEU A 115 5.24 33.25 -20.38
C LEU A 115 6.72 33.66 -20.43
N GLN A 116 7.34 33.60 -21.61
CA GLN A 116 8.74 33.98 -21.80
C GLN A 116 8.91 35.47 -22.10
N GLN A 117 7.97 36.07 -22.83
CA GLN A 117 8.08 37.44 -23.32
C GLN A 117 7.64 38.48 -22.28
N ALA A 118 6.54 38.20 -21.56
CA ALA A 118 5.90 39.11 -20.63
C ALA A 118 5.05 38.32 -19.61
N PRO A 119 5.67 37.53 -18.70
CA PRO A 119 4.97 36.56 -17.86
C PRO A 119 3.86 37.17 -17.01
N LYS A 120 4.00 38.42 -16.57
CA LYS A 120 2.99 39.14 -15.78
C LYS A 120 1.63 39.25 -16.48
N VAL A 121 1.62 39.34 -17.82
CA VAL A 121 0.38 39.46 -18.61
C VAL A 121 -0.53 38.25 -18.42
N LEU A 122 0.06 37.05 -18.27
CA LEU A 122 -0.71 35.81 -18.07
C LEU A 122 -1.57 35.83 -16.80
N PHE A 123 -1.21 36.66 -15.81
CA PHE A 123 -1.89 36.71 -14.52
C PHE A 123 -2.98 37.78 -14.46
N TYR A 124 -3.16 38.60 -15.52
CA TYR A 124 -4.20 39.63 -15.54
C TYR A 124 -5.61 39.09 -15.30
N PRO A 125 -6.04 37.94 -15.85
CA PRO A 125 -7.33 37.36 -15.52
C PRO A 125 -7.50 37.07 -14.02
N LEU A 126 -6.44 36.57 -13.36
CA LEU A 126 -6.46 36.33 -11.91
C LEU A 126 -6.50 37.65 -11.13
N ILE A 127 -5.71 38.65 -11.51
CA ILE A 127 -5.67 39.95 -10.82
C ILE A 127 -7.02 40.66 -10.88
N HIS A 128 -7.61 40.76 -12.08
CA HIS A 128 -8.90 41.42 -12.26
C HIS A 128 -10.03 40.61 -11.60
N GLY A 129 -10.03 39.29 -11.80
CA GLY A 129 -11.01 38.39 -11.23
C GLY A 129 -11.01 38.40 -9.69
N VAL A 130 -9.84 38.20 -9.09
CA VAL A 130 -9.65 38.19 -7.63
C VAL A 130 -9.89 39.59 -7.04
N GLY A 131 -9.47 40.65 -7.72
CA GLY A 131 -9.73 42.03 -7.30
C GLY A 131 -11.23 42.33 -7.14
N ALA A 132 -12.06 41.80 -8.04
CA ALA A 132 -13.50 41.99 -8.07
C ALA A 132 -14.28 41.21 -7.00
N LEU A 133 -13.66 40.26 -6.29
CA LEU A 133 -14.30 39.41 -5.28
C LEU A 133 -14.86 40.17 -4.05
N SER A 134 -14.62 41.48 -3.92
CA SER A 134 -15.20 42.30 -2.85
C SER A 134 -16.67 42.64 -3.05
N VAL A 135 -17.21 42.46 -4.25
CA VAL A 135 -18.57 42.88 -4.61
C VAL A 135 -19.33 41.66 -5.13
N ILE A 136 -19.78 40.80 -4.21
CA ILE A 136 -20.58 39.62 -4.56
C ILE A 136 -22.00 39.83 -4.01
N PRO A 137 -22.97 40.21 -4.87
CA PRO A 137 -24.37 40.25 -4.50
C PRO A 137 -24.85 38.82 -4.18
N ASP A 138 -25.85 38.70 -3.30
CA ASP A 138 -26.62 37.47 -3.08
C ASP A 138 -25.87 36.21 -2.59
N CYS A 139 -24.72 36.38 -1.93
CA CYS A 139 -24.05 35.27 -1.21
C CYS A 139 -24.37 35.25 0.29
N SER A 140 -24.39 34.03 0.86
CA SER A 140 -24.50 33.83 2.31
C SER A 140 -23.28 34.41 3.05
N VAL A 141 -23.39 34.61 4.37
CA VAL A 141 -22.28 35.10 5.19
C VAL A 141 -21.08 34.13 5.17
N GLU A 142 -21.35 32.83 5.11
CA GLU A 142 -20.31 31.79 5.06
C GLU A 142 -19.60 31.77 3.71
N GLU A 143 -20.36 31.85 2.61
CA GLU A 143 -19.81 31.94 1.27
C GLU A 143 -18.95 33.19 1.09
N LYS A 144 -19.41 34.34 1.61
CA LYS A 144 -18.63 35.58 1.61
C LYS A 144 -17.31 35.42 2.35
N LYS A 145 -17.30 34.72 3.50
CA LYS A 145 -16.05 34.42 4.23
C LYS A 145 -15.11 33.54 3.42
N ILE A 146 -15.62 32.49 2.77
CA ILE A 146 -14.84 31.59 1.92
C ILE A 146 -14.21 32.37 0.77
N VAL A 147 -14.99 33.16 0.04
CA VAL A 147 -14.49 33.91 -1.12
C VAL A 147 -13.53 35.03 -0.71
N MET A 148 -13.76 35.70 0.41
CA MET A 148 -12.82 36.69 0.95
C MET A 148 -11.50 36.06 1.39
N SER A 149 -11.53 34.85 1.95
CA SER A 149 -10.31 34.11 2.28
C SER A 149 -9.50 33.78 1.02
N ALA A 150 -10.16 33.30 -0.04
CA ALA A 150 -9.53 33.09 -1.35
C ALA A 150 -8.93 34.39 -1.89
N LYS A 151 -9.66 35.50 -1.79
CA LYS A 151 -9.20 36.83 -2.21
C LYS A 151 -7.91 37.23 -1.50
N ILE A 152 -7.89 37.17 -0.17
CA ILE A 152 -6.75 37.62 0.64
C ILE A 152 -5.48 36.84 0.24
N LEU A 153 -5.58 35.52 0.16
CA LEU A 153 -4.45 34.66 -0.17
C LEU A 153 -3.95 34.87 -1.61
N CYS A 154 -4.86 34.92 -2.59
CA CYS A 154 -4.47 35.16 -3.98
C CYS A 154 -3.90 36.58 -4.18
N VAL A 155 -4.46 37.61 -3.53
CA VAL A 155 -3.92 38.98 -3.62
C VAL A 155 -2.52 39.05 -3.02
N GLU A 156 -2.27 38.38 -1.89
CA GLU A 156 -0.94 38.31 -1.29
C GLU A 156 0.08 37.73 -2.29
N LEU A 157 -0.23 36.55 -2.86
CA LEU A 157 0.62 35.89 -3.85
C LEU A 157 0.84 36.74 -5.11
N LEU A 158 -0.23 37.30 -5.68
CA LEU A 158 -0.16 38.13 -6.88
C LEU A 158 0.56 39.46 -6.64
N SER A 159 0.46 40.03 -5.43
CA SER A 159 1.19 41.25 -5.08
C SER A 159 2.71 41.01 -5.00
N GLN A 160 3.13 39.85 -4.48
CA GLN A 160 4.53 39.43 -4.47
C GLN A 160 5.03 39.20 -5.91
N LEU A 161 4.22 38.56 -6.76
CA LEU A 161 4.49 38.38 -8.18
C LEU A 161 4.72 39.70 -8.91
N MET A 162 3.86 40.70 -8.65
CA MET A 162 3.95 41.99 -9.32
C MET A 162 5.18 42.80 -8.91
N ARG A 163 5.58 42.68 -7.63
CA ARG A 163 6.77 43.33 -7.06
C ARG A 163 8.08 42.64 -7.41
N TRP A 164 8.04 41.43 -7.95
CA TRP A 164 9.25 40.69 -8.27
C TRP A 164 10.02 41.36 -9.42
N THR A 165 11.26 41.73 -9.12
CA THR A 165 12.16 42.39 -10.07
C THR A 165 13.55 41.77 -10.16
N GLN A 166 14.01 40.93 -9.21
CA GLN A 166 15.25 40.12 -9.33
C GLN A 166 15.61 39.27 -8.09
N ILE A 167 15.08 39.54 -6.89
CA ILE A 167 15.37 38.74 -5.68
C ILE A 167 14.20 37.78 -5.42
N THR A 168 14.47 36.49 -5.34
CA THR A 168 13.47 35.47 -4.98
C THR A 168 13.03 35.71 -3.53
N PRO A 169 11.77 36.12 -3.27
CA PRO A 169 11.29 36.12 -1.89
C PRO A 169 11.33 34.68 -1.38
N PHE A 170 11.68 34.50 -0.10
CA PHE A 170 11.49 33.23 0.58
C PHE A 170 9.99 32.97 0.64
N MET A 171 9.46 32.28 -0.37
CA MET A 171 8.08 31.85 -0.37
C MET A 171 7.96 30.82 0.75
N ASN A 172 7.33 31.21 1.85
CA ASN A 172 6.76 30.21 2.73
C ASN A 172 5.69 29.50 1.89
N PRO A 173 5.86 28.20 1.57
CA PRO A 173 4.84 27.48 0.83
C PRO A 173 3.52 27.70 1.57
N VAL A 174 2.43 27.94 0.83
CA VAL A 174 1.07 27.94 1.39
C VAL A 174 1.04 26.82 2.41
N THR A 175 0.89 27.18 3.69
CA THR A 175 1.15 26.24 4.76
C THR A 175 0.31 25.01 4.47
N SER A 176 0.91 23.82 4.54
CA SER A 176 0.22 22.54 4.35
C SER A 176 -0.90 22.30 5.38
N THR A 177 -1.14 23.28 6.24
CA THR A 177 -2.27 23.37 7.13
C THR A 177 -3.51 23.72 6.29
N PRO A 178 -4.52 22.85 6.25
CA PRO A 178 -5.82 23.20 5.69
C PRO A 178 -6.39 24.48 6.32
N LEU A 179 -6.91 25.39 5.49
CA LEU A 179 -7.32 26.73 5.88
C LEU A 179 -8.57 26.74 6.76
N PHE A 180 -9.46 25.75 6.58
CA PHE A 180 -10.68 25.61 7.34
C PHE A 180 -10.55 24.43 8.30
N THR A 181 -9.88 24.69 9.41
CA THR A 181 -10.24 24.00 10.65
C THR A 181 -11.26 24.90 11.34
N PRO A 182 -12.47 24.43 11.70
CA PRO A 182 -13.37 25.22 12.50
C PRO A 182 -12.78 25.33 13.92
N ARG A 183 -11.78 26.19 14.11
CA ARG A 183 -11.32 26.59 15.44
C ARG A 183 -11.97 27.92 15.78
N PRO A 184 -13.05 27.93 16.60
CA PRO A 184 -13.20 29.07 17.48
C PRO A 184 -11.95 29.07 18.37
N PHE A 185 -11.21 30.18 18.40
CA PHE A 185 -10.12 30.44 19.37
C PHE A 185 -10.61 30.49 20.84
N SER A 186 -11.78 29.89 21.14
CA SER A 186 -12.26 29.71 22.50
C SER A 186 -11.81 28.33 22.98
N ILE A 187 -10.64 28.31 23.65
CA ILE A 187 -10.22 27.21 24.49
C ILE A 187 -11.20 27.14 25.68
N LYS A 188 -12.36 26.53 25.47
CA LYS A 188 -13.10 25.90 26.56
C LYS A 188 -12.59 24.48 26.64
N HIS A 189 -11.75 24.21 27.63
CA HIS A 189 -11.28 22.87 28.00
C HIS A 189 -12.47 22.00 28.41
N ASN A 190 -13.20 21.50 27.42
CA ASN A 190 -14.25 20.52 27.61
C ASN A 190 -13.62 19.13 27.43
N ARG A 191 -13.75 18.27 28.44
CA ARG A 191 -13.20 16.89 28.42
C ARG A 191 -13.68 16.08 27.20
N PHE A 192 -14.79 16.48 26.59
CA PHE A 192 -15.33 15.92 25.36
C PHE A 192 -14.49 16.17 24.10
N ASN A 193 -13.65 17.23 24.06
CA ASN A 193 -12.83 17.57 22.89
C ASN A 193 -11.42 16.95 22.94
N LEU A 194 -11.01 16.35 24.05
CA LEU A 194 -9.68 15.73 24.20
C LEU A 194 -9.49 14.57 23.21
N LYS A 195 -10.54 13.77 22.98
CA LYS A 195 -10.53 12.68 21.99
C LYS A 195 -10.36 13.22 20.56
N GLN A 196 -11.01 14.33 20.23
CA GLN A 196 -10.87 14.99 18.94
C GLN A 196 -9.49 15.61 18.79
N HIS A 197 -8.96 16.27 19.81
CA HIS A 197 -7.61 16.86 19.79
C HIS A 197 -6.51 15.81 19.70
N ILE A 198 -6.68 14.65 20.34
CA ILE A 198 -5.74 13.53 20.21
C ILE A 198 -5.93 12.86 18.85
N THR A 199 -7.16 12.69 18.33
CA THR A 199 -7.38 12.19 16.95
C THR A 199 -6.76 13.13 15.92
N GLU A 200 -6.91 14.45 16.10
CA GLU A 200 -6.19 15.46 15.36
C GLU A 200 -4.70 15.23 15.53
N LEU A 201 -4.12 15.22 16.74
CA LEU A 201 -2.68 15.01 16.94
C LEU A 201 -2.16 13.71 16.28
N LEU A 202 -2.91 12.61 16.40
CA LEU A 202 -2.62 11.32 15.81
C LEU A 202 -2.61 11.41 14.28
N THR A 203 -3.55 12.15 13.69
CA THR A 203 -3.73 12.24 12.23
C THR A 203 -3.10 13.49 11.59
N SER A 204 -2.58 14.45 12.36
CA SER A 204 -2.26 15.83 11.91
C SER A 204 -0.78 16.24 11.95
N SER A 205 0.14 15.34 12.28
CA SER A 205 1.58 15.66 12.33
C SER A 205 2.40 14.43 11.93
N CYS A 206 3.45 14.53 11.10
CA CYS A 206 4.52 15.53 11.17
C CYS A 206 5.03 15.96 9.79
N MET A 207 5.14 17.28 9.55
CA MET A 207 5.67 17.97 8.36
C MET A 207 5.03 17.63 7.01
N PRO A 208 4.75 18.62 6.16
CA PRO A 208 4.54 18.38 4.74
C PRO A 208 5.87 18.04 4.08
N LEU A 209 6.37 16.85 4.31
CA LEU A 209 7.17 16.24 3.26
C LEU A 209 6.15 15.87 2.20
N HIS A 210 6.17 16.58 1.07
CA HIS A 210 5.48 16.10 -0.11
C HIS A 210 5.87 14.63 -0.27
N PRO A 211 4.91 13.68 -0.33
CA PRO A 211 5.23 12.31 -0.71
C PRO A 211 5.96 12.23 -2.07
N PHE A 212 6.01 13.36 -2.79
CA PHE A 212 6.68 13.60 -4.06
C PHE A 212 7.73 14.73 -3.90
N SER A 213 8.83 14.45 -3.19
CA SER A 213 9.96 15.39 -3.09
C SER A 213 10.49 15.77 -4.48
N PRO A 214 10.76 17.05 -4.77
CA PRO A 214 11.27 17.51 -6.07
C PRO A 214 12.54 16.77 -6.53
N GLN A 215 13.36 16.29 -5.59
CA GLN A 215 14.66 15.65 -5.88
C GLN A 215 14.57 14.24 -6.51
N SER A 216 13.44 13.52 -6.43
CA SER A 216 13.30 12.20 -7.11
C SER A 216 13.06 12.31 -8.61
N PHE A 217 12.33 13.34 -9.03
CA PHE A 217 11.83 13.42 -10.40
C PHE A 217 12.89 13.85 -11.41
N GLU A 218 14.05 14.33 -10.94
CA GLU A 218 15.22 14.68 -11.77
C GLU A 218 15.84 13.46 -12.45
N ILE A 219 15.78 12.28 -11.82
CA ILE A 219 16.43 11.07 -12.34
C ILE A 219 15.42 10.19 -13.09
N GLU A 220 14.16 10.16 -12.67
CA GLU A 220 13.21 9.10 -13.08
C GLU A 220 12.62 9.27 -14.49
N ARG A 221 12.47 10.48 -15.04
CA ARG A 221 11.80 10.66 -16.35
C ARG A 221 12.73 10.51 -17.56
N VAL A 222 14.01 10.85 -17.41
CA VAL A 222 15.04 10.64 -18.44
C VAL A 222 15.61 9.22 -18.35
N ALA A 223 15.59 8.58 -17.17
CA ALA A 223 16.13 7.23 -16.98
C ALA A 223 15.11 6.06 -17.09
N MET A 224 13.80 6.29 -16.97
CA MET A 224 12.79 5.20 -16.93
C MET A 224 11.66 5.38 -17.98
N PRO A 225 11.94 5.22 -19.29
CA PRO A 225 10.95 5.37 -20.36
C PRO A 225 9.80 4.35 -20.29
N THR A 226 9.95 3.28 -19.50
CA THR A 226 8.99 2.18 -19.36
C THR A 226 7.86 2.47 -18.37
N LEU A 227 7.95 3.53 -17.56
CA LEU A 227 6.97 3.87 -16.53
C LEU A 227 6.14 5.10 -16.88
N SER A 228 4.87 5.08 -16.47
CA SER A 228 3.96 6.23 -16.46
C SER A 228 3.61 6.55 -15.01
N ILE A 229 3.91 7.78 -14.60
CA ILE A 229 3.70 8.27 -13.24
C ILE A 229 2.95 9.60 -13.34
N TYR A 230 1.70 9.62 -12.86
CA TYR A 230 0.90 10.84 -12.84
C TYR A 230 0.06 10.99 -11.58
N LYS A 231 -0.10 12.24 -11.19
CA LYS A 231 -0.99 12.65 -10.11
C LYS A 231 -2.37 12.90 -10.69
N PHE A 232 -3.40 12.47 -9.99
CA PHE A 232 -4.79 12.74 -10.33
C PHE A 232 -5.54 13.20 -9.09
N LEU A 233 -6.67 13.87 -9.32
CA LEU A 233 -7.51 14.44 -8.29
C LEU A 233 -8.82 13.66 -8.22
N LEU A 234 -9.38 13.53 -7.03
CA LEU A 234 -10.70 12.96 -6.81
C LEU A 234 -11.51 13.83 -5.86
N SER A 235 -12.83 13.80 -5.99
CA SER A 235 -13.71 14.34 -4.97
C SER A 235 -13.89 13.32 -3.85
N GLY A 236 -13.60 13.73 -2.62
CA GLY A 236 -14.00 13.02 -1.41
C GLY A 236 -15.51 13.09 -1.18
N HIS A 237 -15.97 12.40 -0.14
CA HIS A 237 -17.39 12.27 0.20
C HIS A 237 -18.08 13.59 0.59
N ASP A 238 -17.30 14.55 1.11
CA ASP A 238 -17.73 15.86 1.60
C ASP A 238 -17.26 17.00 0.68
N GLY A 239 -16.91 16.68 -0.57
CA GLY A 239 -16.43 17.63 -1.57
C GLY A 239 -14.95 18.00 -1.48
N VAL A 240 -14.24 17.57 -0.42
CA VAL A 240 -12.79 17.80 -0.28
C VAL A 240 -12.03 17.17 -1.45
N ILE A 241 -11.05 17.88 -2.00
CA ILE A 241 -10.25 17.37 -3.12
C ILE A 241 -9.10 16.52 -2.58
N LEU A 242 -9.09 15.26 -3.01
CA LEU A 242 -8.09 14.25 -2.67
C LEU A 242 -7.08 14.12 -3.81
N GLU A 243 -5.87 13.69 -3.46
CA GLU A 243 -4.78 13.49 -4.41
C GLU A 243 -4.38 12.01 -4.44
N GLY A 244 -4.19 11.45 -5.62
CA GLY A 244 -3.58 10.13 -5.80
C GLY A 244 -2.38 10.22 -6.73
N LEU A 245 -1.36 9.40 -6.50
CA LEU A 245 -0.31 9.16 -7.49
C LEU A 245 -0.50 7.78 -8.10
N ARG A 246 -0.79 7.72 -9.40
CA ARG A 246 -0.82 6.48 -10.16
C ARG A 246 0.54 6.19 -10.77
N ILE A 247 0.97 4.95 -10.64
CA ILE A 247 2.24 4.43 -11.13
C ILE A 247 1.93 3.15 -11.91
N ARG A 248 2.28 3.10 -13.20
CA ARG A 248 2.06 1.94 -14.07
C ARG A 248 3.18 1.75 -15.09
N GLN A 249 3.35 0.53 -15.58
CA GLN A 249 4.23 0.25 -16.72
C GLN A 249 3.52 0.63 -18.03
N ARG A 250 4.15 1.42 -18.91
CA ARG A 250 3.53 1.94 -20.16
C ARG A 250 3.07 0.84 -21.10
N GLN A 251 3.85 -0.25 -21.20
CA GLN A 251 3.59 -1.34 -22.14
C GLN A 251 2.72 -2.46 -21.54
N LYS A 252 2.41 -2.38 -20.25
CA LYS A 252 1.70 -3.46 -19.55
C LYS A 252 0.33 -2.98 -19.10
N HIS A 253 -0.70 -3.61 -19.64
CA HIS A 253 -2.02 -3.49 -19.07
C HIS A 253 -2.15 -4.44 -17.88
N SER A 254 -2.63 -3.95 -16.76
CA SER A 254 -3.01 -4.79 -15.62
C SER A 254 -4.47 -4.56 -15.29
N ASP A 255 -5.23 -5.63 -15.14
CA ASP A 255 -6.63 -5.57 -14.70
C ASP A 255 -6.74 -5.35 -13.19
N THR A 256 -5.61 -5.26 -12.48
CA THR A 256 -5.54 -5.14 -11.03
C THR A 256 -4.90 -3.81 -10.64
N THR A 257 -5.55 -3.10 -9.72
CA THR A 257 -5.01 -1.90 -9.08
C THR A 257 -4.75 -2.16 -7.60
N VAL A 258 -3.54 -1.84 -7.15
CA VAL A 258 -3.15 -1.83 -5.73
C VAL A 258 -3.34 -0.42 -5.17
N LEU A 259 -4.29 -0.27 -4.26
CA LEU A 259 -4.51 0.94 -3.47
C LEU A 259 -3.62 0.90 -2.23
N ALA A 260 -2.55 1.68 -2.23
CA ALA A 260 -1.56 1.71 -1.17
C ALA A 260 -1.74 2.90 -0.25
N LEU A 261 -1.99 2.62 1.03
CA LEU A 261 -1.95 3.60 2.12
C LEU A 261 -0.77 3.28 3.03
N VAL A 262 0.17 4.22 3.08
CA VAL A 262 1.34 4.13 3.94
C VAL A 262 1.08 4.90 5.23
N GLY A 263 1.65 4.42 6.33
CA GLY A 263 1.45 5.00 7.65
C GLY A 263 1.97 6.43 7.78
N GLN A 264 1.58 7.05 8.90
CA GLN A 264 1.68 8.48 9.14
C GLN A 264 3.07 8.94 9.62
N LEU A 265 4.05 8.03 9.68
CA LEU A 265 5.39 8.34 10.16
C LEU A 265 6.24 8.89 9.01
N GLN A 266 6.85 10.07 9.20
CA GLN A 266 7.72 10.74 8.21
C GLN A 266 8.79 9.86 7.55
N LEU A 267 9.34 8.90 8.31
CA LEU A 267 10.34 7.97 7.78
C LEU A 267 9.74 7.10 6.65
N GLU A 268 8.45 6.78 6.75
CA GLU A 268 7.74 5.95 5.77
C GLU A 268 7.52 6.65 4.43
N HIS A 269 7.32 7.97 4.43
CA HIS A 269 7.28 8.75 3.18
C HIS A 269 8.62 8.80 2.44
N GLY A 270 9.73 8.86 3.18
CA GLY A 270 11.08 8.74 2.61
C GLY A 270 11.32 7.37 1.97
N TYR A 271 10.73 6.30 2.51
CA TYR A 271 10.84 4.96 1.92
C TYR A 271 10.06 4.83 0.62
N ILE A 272 8.79 5.29 0.58
CA ILE A 272 7.98 5.25 -0.65
C ILE A 272 8.72 5.93 -1.79
N HIS A 273 9.28 7.11 -1.52
CA HIS A 273 10.06 7.88 -2.47
C HIS A 273 11.22 7.07 -3.08
N GLN A 274 11.94 6.30 -2.27
CA GLN A 274 13.06 5.47 -2.74
C GLN A 274 12.63 4.29 -3.62
N ILE A 275 11.40 3.77 -3.44
CA ILE A 275 10.97 2.52 -4.09
C ILE A 275 9.85 2.69 -5.10
N GLN A 276 9.26 3.88 -5.25
CA GLN A 276 8.04 4.12 -6.03
C GLN A 276 8.13 3.58 -7.47
N HIS A 277 9.28 3.70 -8.12
CA HIS A 277 9.52 3.21 -9.48
C HIS A 277 9.51 1.68 -9.59
N THR A 278 9.86 0.96 -8.50
CA THR A 278 9.82 -0.51 -8.47
C THR A 278 8.46 -1.08 -8.10
N LEU A 279 7.54 -0.28 -7.57
CA LEU A 279 6.26 -0.77 -7.04
C LEU A 279 5.39 -1.50 -8.10
N PRO A 280 5.24 -1.01 -9.35
CA PRO A 280 4.43 -1.71 -10.35
C PRO A 280 5.00 -3.08 -10.72
N GLU A 281 6.32 -3.23 -10.73
CA GLU A 281 6.98 -4.51 -10.96
C GLU A 281 6.85 -5.43 -9.74
N PHE A 282 7.09 -4.88 -8.54
CA PHE A 282 7.00 -5.60 -7.28
C PHE A 282 5.60 -6.20 -7.05
N PHE A 283 4.55 -5.42 -7.30
CA PHE A 283 3.16 -5.88 -7.23
C PHE A 283 2.67 -6.46 -8.57
N ASN A 284 3.43 -6.43 -9.64
CA ASN A 284 2.97 -6.88 -10.95
C ASN A 284 1.58 -6.28 -11.35
N ALA A 285 1.32 -5.02 -10.96
CA ALA A 285 0.01 -4.39 -10.99
C ALA A 285 0.14 -2.86 -11.16
N GLU A 286 -0.96 -2.18 -11.51
CA GLU A 286 -1.02 -0.72 -11.40
C GLU A 286 -1.07 -0.35 -9.91
N VAL A 287 -0.32 0.66 -9.49
CA VAL A 287 -0.25 1.08 -8.08
C VAL A 287 -0.75 2.51 -7.94
N VAL A 288 -1.66 2.73 -7.00
CA VAL A 288 -2.14 4.06 -6.61
C VAL A 288 -1.73 4.32 -5.16
N LEU A 289 -0.85 5.30 -4.98
CA LEU A 289 -0.50 5.82 -3.67
C LEU A 289 -1.56 6.84 -3.24
N ILE A 290 -2.21 6.58 -2.12
CA ILE A 290 -3.32 7.41 -1.62
C ILE A 290 -2.77 8.56 -0.77
N ASN A 291 -3.12 9.78 -1.15
CA ASN A 291 -2.88 10.98 -0.35
C ASN A 291 -4.23 11.48 0.23
N HIS A 292 -4.56 11.02 1.44
CA HIS A 292 -5.82 11.40 2.11
C HIS A 292 -5.82 12.87 2.54
N ARG A 293 -6.97 13.41 2.98
CA ARG A 293 -7.19 14.85 3.21
C ARG A 293 -6.21 15.56 4.15
N ASN A 294 -5.49 14.85 5.03
CA ASN A 294 -4.52 15.49 5.91
C ASN A 294 -3.17 15.74 5.23
N PHE A 295 -2.91 15.08 4.11
CA PHE A 295 -1.66 15.17 3.35
C PHE A 295 -1.87 15.68 1.91
N SER A 296 -3.11 15.68 1.41
CA SER A 296 -3.49 16.34 0.16
C SER A 296 -3.31 17.86 0.25
N LEU A 297 -2.63 18.47 -0.72
CA LEU A 297 -2.50 19.93 -0.78
C LEU A 297 -3.80 20.60 -1.23
N HIS A 298 -4.57 19.90 -2.07
CA HIS A 298 -5.86 20.38 -2.56
C HIS A 298 -6.98 20.22 -1.51
N ALA A 299 -6.68 19.61 -0.35
CA ALA A 299 -7.67 19.50 0.71
C ALA A 299 -7.96 20.86 1.37
N SER A 300 -9.24 21.15 1.51
CA SER A 300 -9.73 22.37 2.16
C SER A 300 -9.91 22.20 3.67
N LYS A 301 -10.06 20.96 4.16
CA LYS A 301 -10.33 20.58 5.55
C LYS A 301 -9.48 19.38 5.99
N ARG A 302 -9.23 19.24 7.31
CA ARG A 302 -8.66 18.00 7.90
C ARG A 302 -9.74 16.96 8.13
N ALA A 303 -9.30 15.72 8.37
CA ALA A 303 -10.11 14.70 9.00
C ALA A 303 -10.39 15.08 10.44
N ASP A 304 -11.66 15.11 10.80
CA ASP A 304 -12.12 15.23 12.19
C ASP A 304 -12.10 13.85 12.86
N THR A 305 -12.27 12.78 12.08
CA THR A 305 -12.29 11.40 12.55
C THR A 305 -11.50 10.44 11.65
N LEU A 306 -11.16 9.26 12.17
CA LEU A 306 -10.63 8.17 11.35
C LEU A 306 -11.61 7.73 10.26
N GLY A 307 -12.92 7.88 10.49
CA GLY A 307 -13.96 7.60 9.51
C GLY A 307 -13.80 8.44 8.24
N ASP A 308 -13.37 9.69 8.36
CA ASP A 308 -13.16 10.58 7.21
C ASP A 308 -12.02 10.07 6.32
N ILE A 309 -10.93 9.58 6.93
CA ILE A 309 -9.81 8.97 6.21
C ILE A 309 -10.26 7.68 5.50
N VAL A 310 -11.10 6.87 6.17
CA VAL A 310 -11.68 5.66 5.57
C VAL A 310 -12.55 6.00 4.36
N LEU A 311 -13.39 7.02 4.47
CA LEU A 311 -14.23 7.51 3.37
C LEU A 311 -13.40 8.08 2.21
N ASP A 312 -12.27 8.73 2.50
CA ASP A 312 -11.31 9.15 1.46
C ASP A 312 -10.79 7.96 0.67
N VAL A 313 -10.33 6.90 1.34
CA VAL A 313 -9.85 5.67 0.67
C VAL A 313 -10.97 4.98 -0.12
N ILE A 314 -12.20 4.99 0.39
CA ILE A 314 -13.37 4.44 -0.32
C ILE A 314 -13.64 5.22 -1.62
N ALA A 315 -13.37 6.52 -1.68
CA ALA A 315 -13.49 7.30 -2.91
C ALA A 315 -12.53 6.77 -3.99
N PHE A 316 -11.27 6.45 -3.63
CA PHE A 316 -10.33 5.80 -4.54
C PHE A 316 -10.81 4.40 -4.96
N ALA A 317 -11.31 3.58 -4.04
CA ALA A 317 -11.84 2.25 -4.34
C ALA A 317 -13.01 2.31 -5.33
N LYS A 318 -13.96 3.23 -5.15
CA LYS A 318 -15.08 3.43 -6.07
C LYS A 318 -14.62 3.89 -7.45
N HIS A 319 -13.64 4.79 -7.51
CA HIS A 319 -13.07 5.26 -8.76
C HIS A 319 -12.38 4.14 -9.56
N GLU A 320 -11.64 3.25 -8.90
CA GLU A 320 -11.01 2.12 -9.60
C GLU A 320 -12.02 1.04 -10.01
N VAL A 321 -13.07 0.80 -9.21
CA VAL A 321 -14.14 -0.15 -9.54
C VAL A 321 -14.98 0.33 -10.72
N SER A 322 -15.27 1.64 -10.83
CA SER A 322 -15.98 2.19 -12.00
C SER A 322 -15.20 1.97 -13.31
N ARG A 323 -13.86 1.86 -13.21
CA ARG A 323 -12.96 1.52 -14.31
C ARG A 323 -12.81 0.01 -14.55
N LYS A 324 -13.63 -0.82 -13.90
CA LYS A 324 -13.64 -2.29 -13.99
C LYS A 324 -12.32 -2.94 -13.55
N LYS A 325 -11.54 -2.29 -12.66
CA LYS A 325 -10.31 -2.85 -12.10
C LYS A 325 -10.61 -3.76 -10.90
N SER A 326 -9.81 -4.82 -10.75
CA SER A 326 -9.79 -5.65 -9.55
C SER A 326 -9.01 -4.93 -8.45
N LEU A 327 -9.58 -4.86 -7.24
CA LEU A 327 -9.00 -4.10 -6.14
C LEU A 327 -8.11 -4.95 -5.23
N VAL A 328 -6.91 -4.44 -4.95
CA VAL A 328 -6.05 -4.91 -3.86
C VAL A 328 -5.78 -3.75 -2.91
N LEU A 329 -6.22 -3.86 -1.66
CA LEU A 329 -5.93 -2.90 -0.60
C LEU A 329 -4.58 -3.25 0.03
N TYR A 330 -3.65 -2.30 0.07
CA TYR A 330 -2.36 -2.45 0.73
C TYR A 330 -2.22 -1.41 1.84
N GLY A 331 -2.09 -1.89 3.07
CA GLY A 331 -1.85 -1.04 4.24
C GLY A 331 -0.51 -1.36 4.87
N MET A 332 0.38 -0.37 4.95
CA MET A 332 1.69 -0.51 5.61
C MET A 332 1.69 0.16 6.98
N CYS A 333 2.14 -0.56 8.00
CA CYS A 333 2.30 -0.06 9.38
C CYS A 333 1.05 0.71 9.84
N GLY A 334 1.16 2.03 10.05
CA GLY A 334 0.05 2.90 10.46
C GLY A 334 -1.12 2.96 9.47
N GLY A 335 -0.90 2.65 8.19
CA GLY A 335 -1.92 2.61 7.14
C GLY A 335 -2.77 1.33 7.15
N ALA A 336 -2.33 0.27 7.83
CA ALA A 336 -3.06 -1.00 7.88
C ALA A 336 -4.37 -0.93 8.70
N GLY A 337 -4.39 -0.14 9.78
CA GLY A 337 -5.61 0.09 10.57
C GLY A 337 -6.75 0.74 9.76
N PRO A 338 -6.53 1.90 9.10
CA PRO A 338 -7.52 2.49 8.20
C PRO A 338 -7.97 1.53 7.09
N MET A 339 -7.04 0.78 6.49
CA MET A 339 -7.37 -0.19 5.43
C MET A 339 -8.27 -1.34 5.90
N LEU A 340 -8.19 -1.76 7.17
CA LEU A 340 -9.14 -2.73 7.74
C LEU A 340 -10.56 -2.17 7.82
N PHE A 341 -10.73 -0.91 8.24
CA PHE A 341 -12.05 -0.28 8.26
C PHE A 341 -12.60 -0.06 6.84
N VAL A 342 -11.72 0.22 5.87
CA VAL A 342 -12.11 0.24 4.45
C VAL A 342 -12.60 -1.13 4.01
N ALA A 343 -11.88 -2.20 4.33
CA ALA A 343 -12.30 -3.57 4.02
C ALA A 343 -13.68 -3.89 4.62
N GLU A 344 -13.90 -3.55 5.90
CA GLU A 344 -15.22 -3.72 6.54
C GLU A 344 -16.32 -2.97 5.77
N HIS A 345 -16.05 -1.75 5.32
CA HIS A 345 -17.01 -0.97 4.53
C HIS A 345 -17.25 -1.59 3.15
N LEU A 346 -16.20 -2.02 2.43
CA LEU A 346 -16.36 -2.66 1.12
C LEU A 346 -17.14 -3.97 1.21
N MET A 347 -16.93 -4.76 2.28
CA MET A 347 -17.71 -5.98 2.54
C MET A 347 -19.20 -5.66 2.73
N LYS A 348 -19.53 -4.63 3.52
CA LYS A 348 -20.93 -4.20 3.73
C LYS A 348 -21.63 -3.80 2.43
N HIS A 349 -20.88 -3.25 1.48
CA HIS A 349 -21.39 -2.84 0.16
C HIS A 349 -21.16 -3.88 -0.95
N GLN A 350 -20.73 -5.10 -0.59
CA GLN A 350 -20.49 -6.21 -1.53
C GLN A 350 -19.52 -5.87 -2.68
N ILE A 351 -18.56 -4.97 -2.44
CA ILE A 351 -17.52 -4.65 -3.41
C ILE A 351 -16.39 -5.67 -3.22
N PRO A 352 -16.00 -6.42 -4.27
CA PRO A 352 -14.94 -7.43 -4.16
C PRO A 352 -13.56 -6.77 -4.04
N PHE A 353 -12.74 -7.27 -3.11
CA PHE A 353 -11.36 -6.82 -2.91
C PHE A 353 -10.49 -7.95 -2.34
N LYS A 354 -9.17 -7.77 -2.44
CA LYS A 354 -8.20 -8.47 -1.59
C LYS A 354 -7.47 -7.46 -0.71
N ILE A 355 -6.98 -7.85 0.45
CA ILE A 355 -6.26 -6.98 1.38
C ILE A 355 -4.93 -7.58 1.83
N ILE A 356 -3.90 -6.75 1.82
CA ILE A 356 -2.54 -7.05 2.28
C ILE A 356 -2.23 -6.09 3.43
N LEU A 357 -2.03 -6.65 4.61
CA LEU A 357 -1.65 -5.93 5.82
C LEU A 357 -0.16 -6.14 6.09
N ASP A 358 0.64 -5.11 5.87
CA ASP A 358 2.08 -5.13 6.10
C ASP A 358 2.43 -4.56 7.47
N ARG A 359 3.02 -5.38 8.35
CA ARG A 359 3.52 -4.98 9.68
C ARG A 359 2.46 -4.28 10.54
N PHE A 360 1.24 -4.80 10.49
CA PHE A 360 0.04 -4.30 11.17
C PHE A 360 0.06 -4.49 12.69
N ALA A 361 -0.21 -3.42 13.47
CA ALA A 361 -0.26 -3.43 14.95
C ALA A 361 -1.61 -3.88 15.53
N GLU A 362 -1.59 -4.51 16.71
CA GLU A 362 -2.81 -4.95 17.43
C GLU A 362 -3.75 -3.78 17.75
N SER A 363 -3.21 -2.58 17.92
CA SER A 363 -4.01 -1.36 18.14
C SER A 363 -3.38 -0.13 17.47
N TYR A 364 -4.20 0.85 17.12
CA TYR A 364 -3.72 2.10 16.53
C TYR A 364 -2.86 2.89 17.53
N SER A 365 -3.18 2.78 18.82
CA SER A 365 -2.40 3.35 19.92
C SER A 365 -0.97 2.83 20.00
N SER A 366 -0.70 1.61 19.49
CA SER A 366 0.64 1.01 19.53
C SER A 366 1.67 1.77 18.70
N PHE A 367 1.25 2.45 17.62
CA PHE A 367 2.16 3.27 16.80
C PHE A 367 2.62 4.56 17.51
N TYR A 368 1.87 5.00 18.52
CA TYR A 368 2.11 6.22 19.28
C TYR A 368 2.45 5.94 20.74
N ASP A 369 2.71 4.66 21.07
CA ASP A 369 3.31 4.32 22.35
C ASP A 369 4.62 5.12 22.48
N TYR A 370 4.78 5.73 23.64
CA TYR A 370 6.00 6.44 24.00
C TYR A 370 7.25 5.60 23.74
N LYS A 371 7.18 4.27 23.94
CA LYS A 371 8.24 3.31 23.60
C LYS A 371 8.63 3.37 22.11
N THR A 372 7.64 3.36 21.22
CA THR A 372 7.82 3.44 19.75
C THR A 372 8.36 4.80 19.31
N ILE A 373 7.83 5.89 19.89
CA ILE A 373 8.28 7.26 19.61
C ILE A 373 9.73 7.48 20.06
N ASN A 374 10.10 6.99 21.25
CA ASN A 374 11.44 7.14 21.78
C ASN A 374 12.47 6.33 20.96
N ARG A 375 12.10 5.11 20.54
CA ARG A 375 12.91 4.29 19.61
C ARG A 375 13.16 5.02 18.29
N ARG A 376 12.13 5.65 17.71
CA ARG A 376 12.26 6.47 16.50
C ARG A 376 13.24 7.62 16.71
N ASN A 377 13.08 8.38 17.79
CA ASN A 377 13.96 9.52 18.08
C ASN A 377 15.42 9.08 18.25
N HIS A 378 15.65 7.93 18.89
CA HIS A 378 16.98 7.36 19.02
C HIS A 378 17.56 6.91 17.67
N LEU A 379 16.76 6.26 16.81
CA LEU A 379 17.16 5.84 15.47
C LEU A 379 17.49 7.04 14.56
N VAL A 380 16.69 8.10 14.59
CA VAL A 380 16.93 9.34 13.83
C VAL A 380 18.22 10.01 14.28
N LYS A 381 18.48 10.09 15.59
CA LYS A 381 19.76 10.61 16.13
C LYS A 381 20.96 9.79 15.67
N GLN A 382 20.82 8.45 15.64
CA GLN A 382 21.87 7.55 15.15
C GLN A 382 22.11 7.68 13.63
N ILE A 383 21.06 7.80 12.82
CA ILE A 383 21.15 7.94 11.36
C ILE A 383 21.80 9.26 10.98
N ARG A 384 21.49 10.35 11.69
CA ARG A 384 22.08 11.67 11.44
C ARG A 384 23.56 11.78 11.84
N ASN A 385 24.18 10.70 12.33
CA ASN A 385 25.49 10.70 12.97
C ASN A 385 25.62 11.80 14.05
N GLU A 386 24.49 12.26 14.60
CA GLU A 386 24.45 13.14 15.76
C GLU A 386 24.71 12.27 17.00
N VAL A 387 25.93 11.74 17.09
CA VAL A 387 26.48 11.33 18.38
C VAL A 387 26.83 12.63 19.09
N SER A 388 25.81 13.33 19.58
CA SER A 388 26.01 14.39 20.56
C SER A 388 26.54 13.68 21.82
N LEU A 389 27.85 13.75 21.99
CA LEU A 389 28.56 13.33 23.20
C LEU A 389 28.30 14.30 24.37
N CYS A 390 27.44 15.29 24.21
CA CYS A 390 27.11 16.27 25.22
C CYS A 390 25.68 16.05 25.73
N HIS A 391 25.53 16.12 27.06
CA HIS A 391 24.32 16.34 27.88
C HIS A 391 24.03 15.30 28.98
N PHE A 392 24.83 14.24 29.14
CA PHE A 392 24.70 13.34 30.30
C PHE A 392 25.28 13.86 31.63
N GLN A 393 25.75 15.11 31.70
CA GLN A 393 26.42 15.63 32.90
C GLN A 393 25.54 16.44 33.86
N HIS A 394 24.31 16.83 33.49
CA HIS A 394 23.43 17.56 34.42
C HIS A 394 22.03 16.94 34.50
N SER A 395 21.76 16.32 35.65
CA SER A 395 20.49 15.74 36.12
C SER A 395 19.86 14.66 35.22
N PRO A 396 20.45 13.46 35.14
CA PRO A 396 19.80 12.31 34.50
C PRO A 396 18.48 11.94 35.19
N PHE A 397 18.32 12.26 36.48
CA PHE A 397 17.13 11.93 37.25
C PHE A 397 15.91 12.77 36.88
N LEU A 398 16.06 14.10 36.69
CA LEU A 398 14.93 14.96 36.33
C LEU A 398 14.40 14.64 34.93
N TRP A 399 15.29 14.40 33.97
CA TRP A 399 14.90 13.99 32.62
C TRP A 399 14.29 12.59 32.60
N LEU A 400 14.85 11.64 33.36
CA LEU A 400 14.23 10.32 33.53
C LEU A 400 12.84 10.43 34.18
N LEU A 401 12.68 11.30 35.19
CA LEU A 401 11.40 11.54 35.84
C LEU A 401 10.39 12.17 34.88
N LEU A 402 10.81 13.17 34.09
CA LEU A 402 9.98 13.81 33.07
C LEU A 402 9.59 12.81 31.97
N ASP A 403 10.51 11.95 31.53
CA ASP A 403 10.26 10.88 30.56
C ASP A 403 9.29 9.83 31.11
N VAL A 404 9.43 9.45 32.38
CA VAL A 404 8.49 8.55 33.08
C VAL A 404 7.12 9.22 33.23
N MET A 405 7.07 10.50 33.61
CA MET A 405 5.81 11.24 33.70
C MET A 405 5.15 11.42 32.33
N ALA A 406 5.92 11.69 31.27
CA ALA A 406 5.44 11.77 29.91
C ALA A 406 4.94 10.41 29.41
N TYR A 407 5.64 9.31 29.72
CA TYR A 407 5.20 7.94 29.47
C TYR A 407 3.85 7.68 30.13
N TRP A 408 3.71 7.96 31.42
CA TRP A 408 2.45 7.77 32.15
C TRP A 408 1.35 8.69 31.64
N PHE A 409 1.67 9.92 31.23
CA PHE A 409 0.70 10.84 30.65
C PHE A 409 0.22 10.37 29.28
N VAL A 410 1.12 9.90 28.41
CA VAL A 410 0.76 9.30 27.11
C VAL A 410 -0.04 8.02 27.32
N LEU A 411 0.38 7.14 28.23
CA LEU A 411 -0.34 5.91 28.56
C LEU A 411 -1.74 6.23 29.10
N LEU A 412 -1.87 7.20 30.00
CA LEU A 412 -3.14 7.67 30.54
C LEU A 412 -4.01 8.29 29.43
N ALA A 413 -3.43 9.11 28.56
CA ALA A 413 -4.13 9.68 27.41
C ALA A 413 -4.62 8.59 26.45
N LEU A 414 -3.80 7.58 26.15
CA LEU A 414 -4.17 6.42 25.33
C LEU A 414 -5.24 5.54 26.02
N CYS A 415 -5.17 5.37 27.34
CA CYS A 415 -6.18 4.66 28.13
C CYS A 415 -7.52 5.41 28.15
N ILE A 416 -7.51 6.74 28.27
CA ILE A 416 -8.70 7.60 28.21
C ILE A 416 -9.29 7.63 26.80
N VAL A 417 -8.44 7.63 25.77
CA VAL A 417 -8.87 7.72 24.37
C VAL A 417 -9.31 6.38 23.80
N ARG A 418 -8.93 5.25 24.43
CA ARG A 418 -9.15 3.85 24.00
C ARG A 418 -10.24 3.79 22.94
N ILE A 419 -9.80 3.90 21.69
CA ILE A 419 -10.66 3.57 20.55
C ILE A 419 -10.75 2.05 20.66
N PRO A 420 -11.91 1.45 20.99
CA PRO A 420 -12.03 0.00 21.02
C PRO A 420 -11.68 -0.49 19.62
N SER A 421 -10.43 -0.95 19.45
CA SER A 421 -9.90 -1.30 18.14
C SER A 421 -10.43 -2.69 17.88
N ARG A 422 -11.54 -2.75 17.14
CA ARG A 422 -12.18 -3.99 16.69
C ARG A 422 -11.37 -4.73 15.61
N PHE A 423 -10.07 -4.45 15.49
CA PHE A 423 -9.26 -4.99 14.41
C PHE A 423 -9.27 -6.51 14.39
N ASP A 424 -9.14 -7.15 15.56
CA ASP A 424 -9.24 -8.61 15.68
C ASP A 424 -10.57 -9.12 15.12
N SER A 425 -11.69 -8.49 15.49
CA SER A 425 -13.02 -8.89 15.00
C SER A 425 -13.22 -8.64 13.50
N ILE A 426 -12.67 -7.54 12.96
CA ILE A 426 -12.76 -7.24 11.52
C ILE A 426 -11.90 -8.24 10.73
N VAL A 427 -10.68 -8.50 11.18
CA VAL A 427 -9.78 -9.50 10.58
C VAL A 427 -10.43 -10.88 10.54
N GLN A 428 -11.16 -11.26 11.60
CA GLN A 428 -11.90 -12.54 11.65
C GLN A 428 -13.10 -12.60 10.70
N GLN A 429 -13.65 -11.47 10.28
CA GLN A 429 -14.77 -11.40 9.34
C GLN A 429 -14.32 -11.49 7.88
N ILE A 430 -13.11 -11.01 7.56
CA ILE A 430 -12.59 -11.02 6.20
C ILE A 430 -12.31 -12.47 5.77
N PRO A 431 -12.83 -12.91 4.60
CA PRO A 431 -12.52 -14.23 4.06
C PRO A 431 -11.02 -14.46 3.90
N GLU A 432 -10.55 -15.66 4.23
CA GLU A 432 -9.11 -15.96 4.22
C GLU A 432 -8.49 -15.91 2.82
N CYS A 433 -9.28 -16.15 1.77
CA CYS A 433 -8.88 -15.98 0.37
C CYS A 433 -8.51 -14.52 0.03
N ASP A 434 -9.04 -13.58 0.81
CA ASP A 434 -8.96 -12.15 0.57
C ASP A 434 -8.07 -11.44 1.58
N LEU A 435 -7.43 -12.17 2.51
CA LEU A 435 -6.52 -11.61 3.51
C LEU A 435 -5.10 -12.18 3.42
N LEU A 436 -4.11 -11.30 3.36
CA LEU A 436 -2.69 -11.59 3.55
C LEU A 436 -2.10 -10.69 4.64
N ILE A 437 -1.43 -11.29 5.62
CA ILE A 437 -0.76 -10.54 6.70
C ILE A 437 0.74 -10.80 6.62
N LEU A 438 1.52 -9.75 6.42
CA LEU A 438 2.99 -9.79 6.44
C LEU A 438 3.48 -9.36 7.82
N GLN A 439 4.16 -10.28 8.50
CA GLN A 439 4.64 -10.10 9.86
C GLN A 439 6.11 -9.72 9.86
N ALA A 440 6.43 -8.60 10.50
CA ALA A 440 7.79 -8.30 10.87
C ALA A 440 8.34 -9.35 11.86
N LYS A 441 9.41 -10.07 11.50
CA LYS A 441 10.24 -10.78 12.47
C LYS A 441 11.63 -10.15 12.52
N GLY A 442 11.80 -9.14 13.37
CA GLY A 442 13.12 -8.63 13.70
C GLY A 442 13.90 -9.71 14.47
N PRO A 443 15.23 -9.74 14.40
CA PRO A 443 15.99 -10.47 15.41
C PRO A 443 15.60 -9.92 16.79
N LYS A 444 15.24 -10.81 17.72
CA LYS A 444 14.90 -10.43 19.11
C LYS A 444 16.12 -9.93 19.90
N THR A 445 17.28 -9.92 19.26
CA THR A 445 18.58 -9.59 19.84
C THR A 445 19.48 -9.03 18.75
N LEU A 446 20.21 -7.95 19.07
CA LEU A 446 21.55 -7.77 18.49
C LEU A 446 22.34 -9.05 18.80
N GLN A 447 22.56 -9.91 17.79
CA GLN A 447 23.54 -10.96 17.96
C GLN A 447 24.92 -10.31 18.07
N SER A 448 25.44 -10.29 19.29
CA SER A 448 26.87 -10.21 19.52
C SER A 448 27.48 -11.54 19.07
N PRO A 449 28.32 -11.60 18.00
CA PRO A 449 29.26 -12.69 17.92
C PRO A 449 30.26 -12.44 19.05
N LEU A 450 30.39 -13.41 19.95
CA LEU A 450 31.18 -13.32 21.18
C LEU A 450 32.53 -12.61 20.96
N CYS A 451 32.79 -11.61 21.80
CA CYS A 451 33.98 -10.76 21.86
C CYS A 451 35.27 -11.45 21.40
N LYS A 452 36.05 -10.80 20.51
CA LYS A 452 37.53 -10.77 20.55
C LYS A 452 38.11 -9.53 19.83
N SER A 453 37.98 -8.35 20.43
CA SER A 453 39.07 -7.35 20.43
C SER A 453 38.73 -6.17 21.32
N SER A 454 39.72 -5.81 22.13
CA SER A 454 39.77 -4.64 23.00
C SER A 454 39.56 -3.37 22.18
N ASP A 455 38.51 -2.61 22.49
CA ASP A 455 38.56 -1.15 22.50
C ASP A 455 37.28 -0.60 23.15
N SER A 456 37.48 0.19 24.20
CA SER A 456 36.49 0.64 25.19
C SER A 456 35.25 1.37 24.63
N ARG A 457 35.26 1.80 23.37
CA ARG A 457 34.10 2.41 22.68
C ARG A 457 33.05 1.40 22.21
N LYS A 458 33.40 0.12 22.01
CA LYS A 458 32.44 -0.94 21.67
C LYS A 458 31.63 -1.43 22.88
N CYS A 459 32.11 -1.21 24.10
CA CYS A 459 31.42 -1.66 25.32
C CYS A 459 30.25 -0.73 25.70
N SER A 460 30.41 0.58 25.53
CA SER A 460 29.35 1.56 25.81
C SER A 460 28.19 1.48 24.82
N SER A 461 28.45 1.22 23.54
CA SER A 461 27.41 0.98 22.53
C SER A 461 26.65 -0.34 22.76
N LYS A 462 27.33 -1.38 23.27
CA LYS A 462 26.69 -2.64 23.68
C LYS A 462 25.81 -2.48 24.93
N LEU A 463 26.30 -1.80 25.97
CA LEU A 463 25.52 -1.50 27.18
C LEU A 463 24.31 -0.60 26.89
N ARG A 464 24.45 0.37 25.98
CA ARG A 464 23.35 1.27 25.59
C ARG A 464 22.23 0.53 24.86
N ALA A 465 22.57 -0.42 23.99
CA ALA A 465 21.58 -1.25 23.32
C ALA A 465 20.84 -2.16 24.31
N VAL A 466 21.56 -2.80 25.24
CA VAL A 466 20.95 -3.62 26.31
C VAL A 466 20.06 -2.78 27.22
N PHE A 467 20.45 -1.54 27.56
CA PHE A 467 19.66 -0.64 28.40
C PHE A 467 18.41 -0.12 27.67
N VAL A 468 18.52 0.19 26.37
CA VAL A 468 17.37 0.54 25.52
C VAL A 468 16.42 -0.66 25.39
N ASP A 469 16.92 -1.88 25.21
CA ASP A 469 16.09 -3.09 25.12
C ASP A 469 15.42 -3.45 26.46
N MET A 470 16.10 -3.19 27.59
CA MET A 470 15.55 -3.40 28.93
C MET A 470 14.46 -2.38 29.28
N MET A 471 14.56 -1.14 28.78
CA MET A 471 13.55 -0.09 28.97
C MET A 471 12.45 -0.08 27.88
N VAL A 472 12.74 -0.62 26.70
CA VAL A 472 11.89 -0.56 25.50
C VAL A 472 11.73 -1.96 24.93
N HIS A 473 11.15 -2.87 25.72
CA HIS A 473 10.78 -4.19 25.22
C HIS A 473 9.65 -4.04 24.18
N PRO A 474 9.77 -4.61 22.97
CA PRO A 474 8.71 -4.54 21.98
C PRO A 474 7.56 -5.47 22.39
N GLU A 475 6.64 -4.97 23.21
CA GLU A 475 5.35 -5.63 23.45
C GLU A 475 4.43 -5.53 22.22
N HIS A 476 4.83 -4.77 21.19
CA HIS A 476 4.16 -4.68 19.89
C HIS A 476 4.39 -5.93 19.02
N GLU A 477 4.66 -7.10 19.59
CA GLU A 477 4.71 -8.33 18.81
C GLU A 477 3.30 -8.65 18.30
N LEU A 478 3.05 -8.33 17.02
CA LEU A 478 1.90 -8.60 16.13
C LEU A 478 1.42 -10.08 16.10
N ARG A 479 1.93 -10.91 16.99
CA ARG A 479 1.76 -12.34 17.00
C ARG A 479 0.42 -12.74 17.57
N ASN A 480 -0.15 -12.04 18.54
CA ASN A 480 -1.24 -12.62 19.34
C ASN A 480 -2.56 -12.61 18.58
N THR A 481 -2.91 -11.50 17.90
CA THR A 481 -4.18 -11.34 17.15
C THR A 481 -4.53 -12.50 16.22
N VAL A 482 -3.56 -13.05 15.47
CA VAL A 482 -3.78 -14.14 14.48
C VAL A 482 -3.04 -15.43 14.82
N LYS A 483 -2.51 -15.54 16.05
CA LYS A 483 -1.70 -16.71 16.47
C LYS A 483 -2.50 -18.00 16.39
N ASP A 484 -3.71 -17.97 16.94
CA ASP A 484 -4.48 -19.18 17.21
C ASP A 484 -5.05 -19.76 15.92
N GLN A 485 -5.62 -18.92 15.05
CA GLN A 485 -6.03 -19.32 13.70
C GLN A 485 -4.87 -19.93 12.92
N ARG A 486 -3.68 -19.33 12.98
CA ARG A 486 -2.50 -19.86 12.28
C ARG A 486 -2.02 -21.19 12.85
N ASN A 487 -2.09 -21.36 14.17
CA ASN A 487 -1.73 -22.62 14.82
C ASN A 487 -2.71 -23.73 14.44
N GLN A 488 -4.01 -23.43 14.37
CA GLN A 488 -5.03 -24.35 13.88
C GLN A 488 -4.77 -24.77 12.43
N LYS A 489 -4.49 -23.80 11.53
CA LYS A 489 -4.14 -24.09 10.12
C LYS A 489 -2.92 -25.00 9.99
N LYS A 490 -1.86 -24.71 10.75
CA LYS A 490 -0.66 -25.54 10.79
C LYS A 490 -0.95 -26.94 11.34
N LEU A 491 -1.85 -27.05 12.32
CA LEU A 491 -2.26 -28.35 12.84
C LEU A 491 -2.96 -29.15 11.74
N VAL A 492 -3.95 -28.57 11.04
CA VAL A 492 -4.65 -29.23 9.91
C VAL A 492 -3.65 -29.75 8.86
N LEU A 493 -2.73 -28.90 8.40
CA LEU A 493 -1.72 -29.28 7.40
C LEU A 493 -0.75 -30.36 7.90
N LYS A 494 -0.31 -30.26 9.17
CA LYS A 494 0.55 -31.29 9.79
C LYS A 494 -0.16 -32.64 9.88
N THR A 495 -1.45 -32.64 10.22
CA THR A 495 -2.21 -33.88 10.30
C THR A 495 -2.45 -34.47 8.92
N LEU A 496 -2.80 -33.66 7.91
CA LEU A 496 -2.89 -34.11 6.51
C LEU A 496 -1.58 -34.67 5.97
N LYS A 497 -0.45 -34.04 6.31
CA LYS A 497 0.88 -34.58 6.01
C LYS A 497 1.11 -35.94 6.68
N ARG A 498 0.70 -36.09 7.95
CA ARG A 498 0.81 -37.37 8.68
C ARG A 498 -0.06 -38.44 8.04
N ASP A 499 -1.29 -38.11 7.66
CA ASP A 499 -2.20 -39.03 6.98
C ASP A 499 -1.61 -39.50 5.64
N ALA A 500 -1.03 -38.59 4.85
CA ALA A 500 -0.33 -38.94 3.62
C ALA A 500 0.86 -39.89 3.88
N LEU A 501 1.64 -39.66 4.95
CA LEU A 501 2.72 -40.58 5.37
C LEU A 501 2.20 -41.96 5.78
N MET A 502 1.06 -42.04 6.49
CA MET A 502 0.44 -43.31 6.81
C MET A 502 -0.02 -44.04 5.55
N LEU A 503 -0.63 -43.33 4.60
CA LEU A 503 -1.05 -43.89 3.32
C LEU A 503 0.15 -44.44 2.54
N ILE A 504 1.27 -43.70 2.45
CA ILE A 504 2.52 -44.18 1.85
C ILE A 504 2.95 -45.52 2.47
N SER A 505 2.92 -45.64 3.80
CA SER A 505 3.33 -46.88 4.48
C SER A 505 2.41 -48.07 4.18
N CYS A 506 1.15 -47.81 3.82
CA CYS A 506 0.17 -48.84 3.44
C CYS A 506 0.25 -49.24 1.96
N VAL A 507 0.94 -48.48 1.10
CA VAL A 507 1.00 -48.73 -0.36
C VAL A 507 2.43 -48.88 -0.89
N THR A 508 3.38 -49.31 -0.06
CA THR A 508 4.80 -49.46 -0.45
C THR A 508 5.04 -50.44 -1.61
N TYR A 509 4.07 -51.32 -1.87
CA TYR A 509 4.10 -52.26 -3.00
C TYR A 509 3.63 -51.64 -4.33
N ASP A 510 2.90 -50.51 -4.29
CA ASP A 510 2.41 -49.80 -5.49
C ASP A 510 3.19 -48.49 -5.65
N PRO A 511 4.28 -48.47 -6.44
CA PRO A 511 5.13 -47.30 -6.57
C PRO A 511 4.38 -46.10 -7.17
N GLY A 512 3.29 -46.31 -7.92
CA GLY A 512 2.45 -45.25 -8.45
C GLY A 512 1.67 -44.53 -7.35
N LEU A 513 0.96 -45.28 -6.50
CA LEU A 513 0.25 -44.73 -5.35
C LEU A 513 1.21 -44.16 -4.30
N GLU A 514 2.36 -44.81 -4.07
CA GLU A 514 3.39 -44.32 -3.17
C GLU A 514 3.92 -42.95 -3.62
N CYS A 515 4.24 -42.80 -4.92
CA CYS A 515 4.68 -41.54 -5.51
C CYS A 515 3.60 -40.44 -5.38
N LEU A 516 2.34 -40.79 -5.64
CA LEU A 516 1.20 -39.88 -5.52
C LEU A 516 1.04 -39.33 -4.09
N PHE A 517 1.06 -40.20 -3.08
CA PHE A 517 0.95 -39.76 -1.69
C PHE A 517 2.21 -39.01 -1.20
N LYS A 518 3.40 -39.30 -1.74
CA LYS A 518 4.61 -38.47 -1.54
C LYS A 518 4.40 -37.05 -2.07
N ARG A 519 3.77 -36.89 -3.24
CA ARG A 519 3.44 -35.56 -3.77
C ARG A 519 2.43 -34.80 -2.91
N PHE A 520 1.41 -35.48 -2.36
CA PHE A 520 0.52 -34.87 -1.37
C PHE A 520 1.27 -34.40 -0.12
N ARG A 521 2.17 -35.23 0.42
CA ARG A 521 3.04 -34.86 1.55
C ARG A 521 3.84 -33.60 1.24
N ASP A 522 4.51 -33.57 0.09
CA ASP A 522 5.36 -32.44 -0.33
C ASP A 522 4.54 -31.16 -0.55
N PHE A 523 3.33 -31.30 -1.10
CA PHE A 523 2.39 -30.20 -1.22
C PHE A 523 1.98 -29.62 0.15
N PHE A 524 1.64 -30.45 1.15
CA PHE A 524 1.30 -29.94 2.48
C PHE A 524 2.49 -29.30 3.19
N ASP A 525 3.72 -29.78 2.94
CA ASP A 525 4.94 -29.12 3.40
C ASP A 525 5.13 -27.75 2.75
N ALA A 526 4.90 -27.63 1.45
CA ALA A 526 4.92 -26.35 0.74
C ALA A 526 3.84 -25.39 1.29
N CYS A 527 2.64 -25.87 1.62
CA CYS A 527 1.61 -25.08 2.31
C CYS A 527 2.08 -24.57 3.68
N LEU A 528 2.76 -25.41 4.47
CA LEU A 528 3.34 -25.00 5.76
C LEU A 528 4.43 -23.94 5.58
N GLN A 529 5.25 -24.06 4.53
CA GLN A 529 6.25 -23.05 4.15
C GLN A 529 5.60 -21.74 3.69
N CYS A 530 4.50 -21.81 2.93
CA CYS A 530 3.70 -20.65 2.51
C CYS A 530 3.21 -19.84 3.73
N ILE A 531 2.63 -20.52 4.73
CA ILE A 531 2.25 -19.88 6.00
C ILE A 531 3.48 -19.34 6.75
N ALA A 532 4.63 -19.99 6.65
CA ALA A 532 5.86 -19.51 7.27
C ALA A 532 6.39 -18.23 6.59
N ASN A 533 6.21 -18.10 5.28
CA ASN A 533 6.66 -16.99 4.43
C ASN A 533 5.92 -15.67 4.67
N GLU A 534 4.76 -15.70 5.32
CA GLU A 534 4.13 -14.50 5.90
C GLU A 534 5.06 -13.75 6.86
N LYS A 535 6.09 -14.41 7.42
CA LYS A 535 7.11 -13.75 8.23
C LYS A 535 8.21 -13.18 7.35
N LEU A 536 8.38 -11.87 7.44
CA LEU A 536 9.44 -11.12 6.77
C LEU A 536 10.74 -11.21 7.56
N THR A 537 11.85 -11.31 6.83
CA THR A 537 13.23 -11.34 7.30
C THR A 537 14.10 -10.46 6.40
N LEU A 538 15.33 -10.17 6.81
CA LEU A 538 16.30 -9.50 5.95
C LEU A 538 16.79 -10.47 4.87
N THR A 539 16.84 -10.04 3.61
CA THR A 539 17.32 -10.85 2.46
C THR A 539 18.80 -11.17 2.54
N THR A 540 19.59 -10.31 3.19
CA THR A 540 21.04 -10.46 3.34
C THR A 540 21.42 -10.34 4.81
N SER A 541 22.30 -11.23 5.26
CA SER A 541 23.16 -11.02 6.43
C SER A 541 24.12 -9.87 6.11
N VAL A 542 23.60 -8.66 5.91
CA VAL A 542 24.47 -7.51 5.89
C VAL A 542 25.01 -7.45 7.31
N GLU A 543 26.31 -7.70 7.45
CA GLU A 543 27.08 -7.39 8.65
C GLU A 543 27.14 -5.86 8.83
N THR A 544 26.00 -5.17 8.72
CA THR A 544 25.91 -3.81 9.21
C THR A 544 26.04 -3.89 10.71
N ALA A 545 27.13 -3.34 11.25
CA ALA A 545 27.37 -3.15 12.68
C ALA A 545 26.30 -2.26 13.39
N ARG A 546 25.18 -1.98 12.73
CA ARG A 546 24.09 -1.13 13.18
C ARG A 546 22.81 -1.97 13.30
N PRO A 547 22.08 -1.90 14.42
CA PRO A 547 20.77 -2.54 14.52
C PRO A 547 19.82 -1.90 13.50
N LEU A 548 19.24 -2.73 12.64
CA LEU A 548 18.23 -2.33 11.66
C LEU A 548 16.86 -2.77 12.14
N ASP A 549 15.97 -1.80 12.34
CA ASP A 549 14.55 -2.07 12.56
C ASP A 549 13.90 -2.40 11.22
N ILE A 550 13.32 -3.60 11.09
CA ILE A 550 12.65 -4.03 9.87
C ILE A 550 11.36 -3.25 9.60
N HIS A 551 10.79 -2.55 10.58
CA HIS A 551 9.69 -1.60 10.35
C HIS A 551 10.16 -0.33 9.61
N CYS A 552 11.47 -0.09 9.60
CA CYS A 552 12.13 1.02 8.92
C CYS A 552 12.78 0.59 7.59
N LEU A 553 12.40 -0.57 7.04
CA LEU A 553 12.91 -1.03 5.75
C LEU A 553 11.77 -1.12 4.71
N PRO A 554 12.01 -0.74 3.45
CA PRO A 554 11.01 -0.91 2.42
C PRO A 554 10.80 -2.41 2.12
N LEU A 555 9.58 -2.79 1.76
CA LEU A 555 9.21 -4.20 1.57
C LEU A 555 10.03 -4.89 0.47
N THR A 556 10.49 -4.12 -0.53
CA THR A 556 11.37 -4.57 -1.62
C THR A 556 12.76 -5.03 -1.15
N PHE A 557 13.20 -4.62 0.05
CA PHE A 557 14.46 -5.02 0.66
C PHE A 557 14.30 -6.20 1.64
N LEU A 558 13.08 -6.68 1.82
CA LEU A 558 12.78 -7.79 2.72
C LEU A 558 12.63 -9.09 1.94
N GLY A 559 12.95 -10.19 2.61
CA GLY A 559 12.73 -11.54 2.14
C GLY A 559 11.67 -12.22 3.00
N THR A 560 11.08 -13.28 2.50
CA THR A 560 10.28 -14.17 3.34
C THR A 560 11.19 -15.07 4.19
N ARG A 561 10.64 -15.72 5.22
CA ARG A 561 11.38 -16.62 6.10
C ARG A 561 12.16 -17.73 5.39
N ASN A 562 11.65 -18.24 4.27
CA ASN A 562 12.31 -19.27 3.48
C ASN A 562 13.01 -18.67 2.24
N HIS A 563 13.35 -17.38 2.27
CA HIS A 563 14.10 -16.65 1.24
C HIS A 563 13.40 -16.56 -0.13
N LEU A 564 12.09 -16.82 -0.22
CA LEU A 564 11.30 -16.47 -1.41
C LEU A 564 11.20 -14.93 -1.51
N PRO A 565 11.38 -14.34 -2.71
CA PRO A 565 11.12 -12.92 -2.94
C PRO A 565 9.70 -12.54 -2.54
N VAL A 566 9.55 -11.42 -1.81
CA VAL A 566 8.25 -10.98 -1.31
C VAL A 566 7.31 -10.60 -2.46
N SER A 567 7.84 -10.07 -3.57
CA SER A 567 7.07 -9.78 -4.79
C SER A 567 6.36 -11.02 -5.35
N GLN A 568 7.10 -12.13 -5.48
CA GLN A 568 6.54 -13.40 -5.96
C GLN A 568 5.48 -13.94 -5.01
N PHE A 569 5.74 -13.85 -3.70
CA PHE A 569 4.79 -14.28 -2.67
C PHE A 569 3.48 -13.49 -2.70
N ILE A 570 3.58 -12.17 -2.85
CA ILE A 570 2.43 -11.26 -2.91
C ILE A 570 1.66 -11.44 -4.21
N TYR A 571 2.34 -11.53 -5.35
CA TYR A 571 1.68 -11.75 -6.63
C TYR A 571 0.87 -13.06 -6.62
N GLY A 572 1.42 -14.12 -6.01
CA GLY A 572 0.73 -15.38 -5.78
C GLY A 572 -0.62 -15.26 -5.06
N PHE A 573 -0.80 -14.23 -4.24
CA PHE A 573 -2.01 -14.05 -3.42
C PHE A 573 -3.22 -13.51 -4.19
N TYR A 574 -3.04 -12.64 -5.18
CA TYR A 574 -4.16 -12.06 -5.95
C TYR A 574 -4.18 -12.40 -7.43
N ALA A 575 -3.15 -13.06 -7.94
CA ALA A 575 -3.20 -13.62 -9.28
C ALA A 575 -4.34 -14.64 -9.39
N LYS A 576 -5.07 -14.60 -10.50
CA LYS A 576 -6.18 -15.52 -10.76
C LYS A 576 -5.62 -16.84 -11.30
N PRO A 577 -5.83 -17.98 -10.64
CA PRO A 577 -5.48 -19.28 -11.22
C PRO A 577 -6.40 -19.60 -12.41
N SER A 578 -5.91 -20.40 -13.36
CA SER A 578 -6.69 -20.84 -14.52
C SER A 578 -7.84 -21.78 -14.14
N MET A 579 -7.66 -22.59 -13.08
CA MET A 579 -8.71 -23.39 -12.46
C MET A 579 -8.62 -23.27 -10.92
N PRO A 580 -9.71 -22.91 -10.22
CA PRO A 580 -9.70 -22.81 -8.76
C PRO A 580 -9.48 -24.18 -8.10
N SER A 581 -8.41 -24.33 -7.31
CA SER A 581 -8.06 -25.62 -6.70
C SER A 581 -9.12 -26.16 -5.74
N ALA A 582 -9.86 -25.27 -5.07
CA ALA A 582 -10.95 -25.66 -4.16
C ALA A 582 -12.08 -26.42 -4.89
N HIS A 583 -12.36 -26.07 -6.15
CA HIS A 583 -13.36 -26.77 -6.95
C HIS A 583 -12.91 -28.20 -7.26
N SER A 584 -11.65 -28.38 -7.67
CA SER A 584 -11.07 -29.69 -7.96
C SER A 584 -11.11 -30.64 -6.76
N ILE A 585 -10.92 -30.13 -5.54
CA ILE A 585 -11.06 -30.90 -4.29
C ILE A 585 -12.49 -31.41 -4.12
N ASN A 586 -13.49 -30.54 -4.35
CA ASN A 586 -14.90 -30.89 -4.18
C ASN A 586 -15.38 -31.92 -5.22
N LEU A 587 -14.67 -32.05 -6.35
CA LEU A 587 -14.92 -33.06 -7.39
C LEU A 587 -14.34 -34.45 -7.06
N LEU A 588 -13.76 -34.67 -5.88
CA LEU A 588 -13.43 -36.00 -5.39
C LEU A 588 -14.72 -36.68 -4.94
N ASP A 589 -15.13 -37.77 -5.57
CA ASP A 589 -16.37 -38.50 -5.25
C ASP A 589 -16.07 -39.82 -4.52
N SER A 590 -17.11 -40.50 -4.05
CA SER A 590 -16.97 -41.80 -3.37
C SER A 590 -16.47 -42.89 -4.33
N SER A 591 -16.72 -42.75 -5.64
CA SER A 591 -16.31 -43.73 -6.65
C SER A 591 -14.78 -43.86 -6.76
N VAL A 592 -14.05 -42.73 -6.67
CA VAL A 592 -12.58 -42.71 -6.63
C VAL A 592 -12.05 -43.41 -5.37
N ILE A 593 -12.68 -43.18 -4.22
CA ILE A 593 -12.30 -43.81 -2.95
C ILE A 593 -12.48 -45.33 -3.02
N GLU A 594 -13.66 -45.78 -3.46
CA GLU A 594 -13.97 -47.21 -3.60
C GLU A 594 -13.03 -47.91 -4.58
N SER A 595 -12.68 -47.26 -5.68
CA SER A 595 -11.80 -47.83 -6.70
C SER A 595 -10.35 -47.96 -6.22
N LEU A 596 -9.86 -46.99 -5.44
CA LEU A 596 -8.54 -47.07 -4.79
C LEU A 596 -8.50 -48.17 -3.72
N ILE A 597 -9.57 -48.32 -2.93
CA ILE A 597 -9.67 -49.42 -1.95
C ILE A 597 -9.65 -50.77 -2.67
N LYS A 598 -10.47 -50.94 -3.72
CA LYS A 598 -10.49 -52.17 -4.54
C LYS A 598 -9.13 -52.49 -5.15
N ARG A 599 -8.38 -51.48 -5.60
CA ARG A 599 -7.02 -51.65 -6.14
C ARG A 599 -6.05 -52.19 -5.08
N VAL A 600 -6.14 -51.69 -3.85
CA VAL A 600 -5.35 -52.20 -2.72
C VAL A 600 -5.79 -53.61 -2.33
N GLU A 601 -7.10 -53.87 -2.23
CA GLU A 601 -7.65 -55.19 -1.95
C GLU A 601 -7.23 -56.24 -2.98
N ALA A 602 -7.17 -55.88 -4.27
CA ALA A 602 -6.76 -56.79 -5.33
C ALA A 602 -5.31 -57.30 -5.17
N HIS A 603 -4.46 -56.56 -4.46
CA HIS A 603 -3.08 -56.95 -4.22
C HIS A 603 -2.93 -57.90 -3.01
N TYR A 604 -3.88 -57.88 -2.07
CA TYR A 604 -3.87 -58.77 -0.92
C TYR A 604 -4.83 -59.95 -1.15
N CYS A 605 -4.33 -61.19 -1.14
CA CYS A 605 -5.16 -62.39 -1.34
C CYS A 605 -6.32 -62.53 -0.34
N ASP A 606 -6.27 -61.80 0.78
CA ASP A 606 -7.28 -61.81 1.82
C ASP A 606 -8.08 -60.50 1.81
N LYS A 607 -9.36 -60.58 1.37
CA LYS A 607 -10.28 -59.43 1.27
C LYS A 607 -10.53 -58.74 2.61
N GLU A 608 -10.23 -59.42 3.72
CA GLU A 608 -10.37 -58.91 5.08
C GLU A 608 -9.03 -58.59 5.77
N SER A 609 -7.94 -58.49 5.02
CA SER A 609 -6.63 -58.17 5.61
C SER A 609 -6.70 -56.88 6.45
N GLU A 610 -6.09 -56.93 7.63
CA GLU A 610 -6.03 -55.79 8.55
C GLU A 610 -5.42 -54.55 7.86
N TYR A 611 -4.50 -54.77 6.92
CA TYR A 611 -3.89 -53.75 6.06
C TYR A 611 -4.90 -53.04 5.15
N SER A 612 -5.81 -53.76 4.49
CA SER A 612 -6.85 -53.14 3.66
C SER A 612 -7.82 -52.31 4.52
N LYS A 613 -8.25 -52.84 5.67
CA LYS A 613 -9.12 -52.11 6.62
C LYS A 613 -8.43 -50.84 7.15
N GLN A 614 -7.14 -50.92 7.48
CA GLN A 614 -6.34 -49.76 7.89
C GLN A 614 -6.20 -48.72 6.76
N PHE A 615 -5.87 -49.15 5.54
CA PHE A 615 -5.77 -48.26 4.38
C PHE A 615 -7.09 -47.54 4.09
N SER A 616 -8.21 -48.28 4.05
CA SER A 616 -9.54 -47.72 3.84
C SER A 616 -9.90 -46.68 4.91
N SER A 617 -9.60 -46.98 6.18
CA SER A 617 -9.80 -46.03 7.29
C SER A 617 -8.97 -44.75 7.11
N PHE A 618 -7.67 -44.88 6.82
CA PHE A 618 -6.80 -43.74 6.60
C PHE A 618 -7.17 -42.92 5.37
N LEU A 619 -7.55 -43.56 4.27
CA LEU A 619 -7.94 -42.90 3.03
C LEU A 619 -9.23 -42.11 3.21
N ASN A 620 -10.24 -42.71 3.87
CA ASN A 620 -11.49 -42.03 4.19
C ASN A 620 -11.26 -40.82 5.09
N ALA A 621 -10.45 -40.97 6.14
CA ALA A 621 -10.10 -39.86 7.04
C ALA A 621 -9.36 -38.74 6.29
N PHE A 622 -8.41 -39.11 5.42
CA PHE A 622 -7.63 -38.18 4.61
C PHE A 622 -8.51 -37.36 3.65
N ILE A 623 -9.31 -38.03 2.81
CA ILE A 623 -10.17 -37.37 1.82
C ILE A 623 -11.24 -36.52 2.50
N THR A 624 -11.86 -37.03 3.57
CA THR A 624 -12.84 -36.26 4.36
C THR A 624 -12.21 -34.98 4.92
N ARG A 625 -10.98 -35.07 5.44
CA ARG A 625 -10.27 -33.91 5.99
C ARG A 625 -9.87 -32.90 4.91
N ILE A 626 -9.45 -33.37 3.72
CA ILE A 626 -9.20 -32.48 2.58
C ILE A 626 -10.48 -31.76 2.18
N LYS A 627 -11.61 -32.47 2.02
CA LYS A 627 -12.90 -31.88 1.66
C LYS A 627 -13.40 -30.86 2.69
N ASN A 628 -13.33 -31.20 3.98
CA ASN A 628 -13.73 -30.29 5.06
C ASN A 628 -12.89 -29.01 5.10
N ASN A 629 -11.71 -29.00 4.48
CA ASN A 629 -10.81 -27.85 4.41
C ASN A 629 -10.55 -27.40 2.96
N ALA A 630 -11.45 -27.72 2.02
CA ALA A 630 -11.23 -27.51 0.59
C ALA A 630 -10.97 -26.05 0.22
N SER A 631 -11.69 -25.11 0.84
CA SER A 631 -11.48 -23.67 0.62
C SER A 631 -10.09 -23.23 1.07
N PHE A 632 -9.71 -23.57 2.31
CA PHE A 632 -8.40 -23.25 2.88
C PHE A 632 -7.23 -23.86 2.07
N ILE A 633 -7.31 -25.16 1.77
CA ILE A 633 -6.27 -25.88 1.03
C ILE A 633 -6.21 -25.38 -0.42
N GLY A 634 -7.37 -25.20 -1.06
CA GLY A 634 -7.46 -24.69 -2.43
C GLY A 634 -6.84 -23.30 -2.56
N ASN A 635 -7.13 -22.40 -1.62
CA ASN A 635 -6.52 -21.06 -1.61
C ASN A 635 -4.99 -21.11 -1.47
N LEU A 636 -4.44 -21.98 -0.62
CA LEU A 636 -2.99 -22.15 -0.51
C LEU A 636 -2.39 -22.78 -1.77
N ALA A 637 -3.10 -23.71 -2.41
CA ALA A 637 -2.68 -24.30 -3.67
C ALA A 637 -2.63 -23.26 -4.79
N ASP A 638 -3.64 -22.40 -4.89
CA ASP A 638 -3.70 -21.33 -5.90
C ASP A 638 -2.53 -20.34 -5.72
N ARG A 639 -2.15 -20.03 -4.47
CA ARG A 639 -0.96 -19.22 -4.16
C ARG A 639 0.36 -19.89 -4.60
N LEU A 640 0.45 -21.21 -4.46
CA LEU A 640 1.64 -22.00 -4.81
C LEU A 640 1.71 -22.38 -6.29
N ALA A 641 0.59 -22.33 -7.01
CA ALA A 641 0.53 -22.69 -8.43
C ALA A 641 1.45 -21.82 -9.28
N ILE A 642 1.61 -20.55 -8.92
CA ILE A 642 2.47 -19.58 -9.64
C ILE A 642 3.96 -19.87 -9.45
N THR A 643 4.33 -20.55 -8.37
CA THR A 643 5.72 -21.02 -8.17
C THR A 643 5.98 -22.37 -8.85
N SER A 644 5.01 -22.94 -9.57
CA SER A 644 5.10 -24.16 -10.42
C SER A 644 5.47 -25.48 -9.74
N GLN A 645 5.90 -25.47 -8.47
CA GLN A 645 6.45 -26.67 -7.81
C GLN A 645 5.40 -27.65 -7.26
N HIS A 646 4.17 -27.21 -6.95
CA HIS A 646 3.16 -28.07 -6.32
C HIS A 646 1.73 -27.72 -6.77
N ASN A 647 1.33 -28.20 -7.96
CA ASN A 647 -0.03 -28.00 -8.48
C ASN A 647 -1.00 -29.08 -7.93
N LEU A 648 -1.87 -28.69 -7.00
CA LEU A 648 -2.85 -29.59 -6.39
C LEU A 648 -3.85 -30.16 -7.40
N VAL A 649 -4.24 -29.38 -8.43
CA VAL A 649 -5.18 -29.85 -9.45
C VAL A 649 -4.59 -31.04 -10.22
N CYS A 650 -3.30 -30.98 -10.56
CA CYS A 650 -2.61 -32.11 -11.19
C CYS A 650 -2.55 -33.33 -10.27
N ILE A 651 -2.22 -33.14 -8.98
CA ILE A 651 -2.17 -34.25 -8.01
C ILE A 651 -3.55 -34.91 -7.85
N ILE A 652 -4.62 -34.12 -7.83
CA ILE A 652 -6.00 -34.64 -7.78
C ILE A 652 -6.35 -35.40 -9.06
N GLN A 653 -5.95 -34.89 -10.23
CA GLN A 653 -6.19 -35.59 -11.49
C GLN A 653 -5.46 -36.94 -11.52
N GLU A 654 -4.20 -36.99 -11.10
CA GLU A 654 -3.43 -38.22 -11.00
C GLU A 654 -4.04 -39.22 -9.98
N LEU A 655 -4.66 -38.73 -8.91
CA LEU A 655 -5.41 -39.58 -7.97
C LEU A 655 -6.64 -40.21 -8.66
N LYS A 656 -7.34 -39.48 -9.52
CA LYS A 656 -8.46 -40.01 -10.31
C LYS A 656 -7.99 -41.01 -11.36
N ASP A 657 -6.88 -40.72 -12.02
CA ASP A 657 -6.31 -41.60 -13.04
C ASP A 657 -5.75 -42.88 -12.39
N GLY A 658 -5.12 -42.78 -11.22
CA GLY A 658 -4.67 -43.91 -10.41
C GLY A 658 -5.79 -44.77 -9.84
N ALA A 659 -7.02 -44.28 -9.81
CA ALA A 659 -8.21 -45.05 -9.45
C ALA A 659 -8.75 -45.90 -10.62
N GLN A 660 -8.27 -45.72 -11.85
CA GLN A 660 -8.67 -46.56 -12.98
C GLN A 660 -8.03 -47.95 -12.88
N PRO A 661 -8.75 -49.03 -13.25
CA PRO A 661 -8.19 -50.38 -13.25
C PRO A 661 -7.02 -50.46 -14.22
N ILE A 662 -5.92 -51.07 -13.77
CA ILE A 662 -4.77 -51.38 -14.63
C ILE A 662 -5.29 -52.28 -15.75
N ARG A 663 -5.36 -51.77 -16.98
CA ARG A 663 -5.51 -52.63 -18.16
C ARG A 663 -4.30 -53.56 -18.16
N GLN A 664 -4.53 -54.86 -17.93
CA GLN A 664 -3.51 -55.88 -18.13
C GLN A 664 -2.96 -55.70 -19.56
N ILE A 665 -1.69 -55.31 -19.65
CA ILE A 665 -0.91 -55.49 -20.87
C ILE A 665 -0.57 -56.98 -20.91
N GLU A 666 -1.54 -57.80 -21.31
CA GLU A 666 -1.28 -59.15 -21.82
C GLU A 666 -1.15 -59.05 -23.34
N SER A 667 0.04 -58.71 -23.82
CA SER A 667 0.49 -59.09 -25.18
C SER A 667 1.95 -58.71 -25.40
N GLU A 668 2.88 -59.44 -24.79
CA GLU A 668 4.25 -59.57 -25.32
C GLU A 668 4.89 -60.87 -24.80
N SER A 669 4.21 -61.99 -25.02
CA SER A 669 4.79 -63.34 -24.91
C SER A 669 4.42 -64.27 -26.08
N ASN A 670 3.85 -63.71 -27.16
CA ASN A 670 3.54 -64.45 -28.40
C ASN A 670 4.32 -63.91 -29.61
N PHE A 671 5.63 -63.66 -29.45
CA PHE A 671 6.52 -63.35 -30.56
C PHE A 671 7.89 -64.00 -30.36
N ASN A 672 7.94 -65.33 -30.20
CA ASN A 672 9.17 -66.13 -30.34
C ASN A 672 8.91 -67.63 -30.58
N GLN A 673 7.85 -67.95 -31.33
CA GLN A 673 7.64 -69.29 -31.90
C GLN A 673 7.08 -69.16 -33.31
N LEU A 674 7.90 -68.71 -34.27
CA LEU A 674 7.71 -68.93 -35.72
C LEU A 674 8.86 -68.30 -36.52
N SER A 675 10.06 -68.87 -36.41
CA SER A 675 11.07 -68.88 -37.49
C SER A 675 12.32 -69.59 -36.99
N ASN A 676 12.40 -70.91 -37.20
CA ASN A 676 13.64 -71.64 -37.42
C ASN A 676 13.32 -73.09 -37.80
N GLN A 677 12.99 -73.29 -39.08
CA GLN A 677 13.35 -74.51 -39.81
C GLN A 677 13.75 -74.13 -41.25
N PRO A 678 14.65 -74.91 -41.86
CA PRO A 678 15.59 -74.43 -42.87
C PRO A 678 15.12 -74.70 -44.31
N GLY A 679 15.45 -73.80 -45.22
CA GLY A 679 15.33 -73.93 -46.66
C GLY A 679 16.25 -72.93 -47.33
#